data_AF-A0A7W5AW59-F1
#
_entry.id   AF-A0A7W5AW59-F1
#
_cell.length_a   1.000
_cell.length_b   1.000
_cell.length_c   1.000
_cell.angle_alpha   90.00
_cell.angle_beta   90.00
_cell.angle_gamma   90.00
#
_symmetry.space_group_name_H-M   'P 1'
#
loop_
_entity.id
_entity.type
_entity.pdbx_description
1 polymer ?
#
loop_
_entity_poly.entity_id
_entity_poly.type
_entity_poly.pdbx_seq_one_letter_code
_entity_poly.pdbx_strand_id
1 'polypeptide(L)'
;MLVSISRSRNVKRSSMWRMTVALLAALVLVSVWTVWPSYGAVPKLDTIRVAIFINLSKYQVNTAIGTFSSAAPIDVGIRQPSGVQSLFQTKAGESIRLTMDDYKVTVMETTDFAKAVSVSKRLKTAGGTPFLTSSPRTGAAMYSVMEGAYTTAAAAKTAADKWTKDATLASLTGKAQALPAGPLHLEGSVYSSEADAVKAVAAFGDAGIPAFAAMKQSGEGKGQYTVLVGAASDDAGLAAVKQLAAAVTGGAGLKTMDTKASYVGLRDDFTVTESAKSPQKLISVPLTGTKVWLQSNSANGIKLAERYSRSYRGQFEISGLNSKLAIVNELPFEQYLYSVVGAEMPSSWPAEALKAQAVAARTYAIYQGFGFQIAHVVDSVQSQAYNGITAEKPTTIAAVDATTSEIAMYNGKAIETLFSSSAGGASADAQEIWGNAVPYLKSVPSPDESSEKGLYDWYRVVLPNGKNGYIREDLIATTEEKTAAGSAILRVKGDGVKVRPIPLIQDSVTPVATVNSGTMVVMIERVVQSNEMSWIRGPFTSSQLLATITGKVKTAVKGPITTLSVSKTGPSGRPTEILVNGAKLDVSYPDAYRSALGGLPSTFFTIDETARMTIAGANNKTSERTGNSSSLAVLGSDGAATAYSDSDIYIMNGKGEVRAASKEPTFRFVGNGYGHGVGLSQYGARGLADKGYDYKYILQYYYKDVTIGKD
;
A
#
# COMPACT_ATOMS: atom_id res chain seq x y z
N MET A 1 -12.55 -84.41 -28.73
CA MET A 1 -13.66 -83.78 -29.47
C MET A 1 -14.89 -83.93 -28.57
N LEU A 2 -15.22 -82.86 -27.85
CA LEU A 2 -15.98 -82.92 -26.59
C LEU A 2 -17.50 -83.01 -26.83
N VAL A 3 -18.09 -83.94 -26.08
CA VAL A 3 -19.50 -84.33 -25.97
C VAL A 3 -20.04 -83.81 -24.62
N SER A 4 -21.37 -83.76 -24.47
CA SER A 4 -22.15 -83.85 -23.21
C SER A 4 -22.72 -82.54 -22.62
N ILE A 5 -23.96 -82.40 -22.11
CA ILE A 5 -25.29 -83.05 -22.18
C ILE A 5 -26.23 -82.21 -21.28
N SER A 6 -27.46 -81.98 -21.75
CA SER A 6 -28.75 -81.78 -21.02
C SER A 6 -28.92 -80.65 -19.98
N ARG A 7 -30.10 -80.15 -19.61
CA ARG A 7 -31.50 -80.64 -19.71
C ARG A 7 -32.50 -79.49 -19.44
N SER A 8 -33.57 -79.48 -20.22
CA SER A 8 -35.00 -79.25 -19.89
C SER A 8 -35.55 -78.00 -19.17
N ARG A 9 -36.53 -77.42 -19.88
CA ARG A 9 -37.94 -77.11 -19.53
C ARG A 9 -38.27 -75.93 -18.60
N ASN A 10 -38.93 -74.95 -19.24
CA ASN A 10 -40.17 -74.26 -18.86
C ASN A 10 -40.79 -74.62 -17.50
N VAL A 11 -41.25 -73.60 -16.75
CA VAL A 11 -42.67 -73.39 -16.39
C VAL A 11 -42.85 -72.01 -15.71
N LYS A 12 -43.92 -71.33 -16.12
CA LYS A 12 -44.47 -70.07 -15.58
C LYS A 12 -45.09 -70.29 -14.18
N ARG A 13 -45.30 -69.17 -13.47
CA ARG A 13 -46.10 -68.96 -12.23
C ARG A 13 -45.30 -69.28 -10.97
N SER A 14 -45.40 -68.55 -9.86
CA SER A 14 -46.15 -67.36 -9.46
C SER A 14 -45.65 -67.04 -8.05
N SER A 15 -45.77 -65.78 -7.61
CA SER A 15 -45.81 -65.43 -6.18
C SER A 15 -44.51 -65.68 -5.38
N MET A 16 -43.50 -64.81 -5.56
CA MET A 16 -42.52 -64.41 -4.52
C MET A 16 -41.48 -63.42 -5.06
N TRP A 17 -41.92 -62.30 -5.68
CA TRP A 17 -41.00 -61.17 -5.95
C TRP A 17 -41.72 -59.83 -6.15
N ARG A 18 -42.74 -59.56 -5.33
CA ARG A 18 -43.38 -58.23 -5.23
C ARG A 18 -43.65 -57.81 -3.78
N MET A 19 -42.79 -58.24 -2.85
CA MET A 19 -42.77 -57.76 -1.46
C MET A 19 -41.50 -56.96 -1.11
N THR A 20 -40.70 -56.58 -2.11
CA THR A 20 -39.50 -55.73 -1.94
C THR A 20 -39.58 -54.39 -2.68
N VAL A 21 -40.74 -54.04 -3.24
CA VAL A 21 -40.98 -52.74 -3.91
C VAL A 21 -42.10 -51.91 -3.26
N ALA A 22 -42.81 -52.46 -2.25
CA ALA A 22 -43.92 -51.78 -1.57
C ALA A 22 -43.58 -51.18 -0.19
N LEU A 23 -42.31 -51.23 0.24
CA LEU A 23 -41.84 -50.62 1.51
C LEU A 23 -40.91 -49.41 1.29
N LEU A 24 -40.63 -49.03 0.04
CA LEU A 24 -39.82 -47.86 -0.32
C LEU A 24 -40.62 -46.72 -0.97
N ALA A 25 -41.95 -46.85 -1.08
CA ALA A 25 -42.82 -45.87 -1.73
C ALA A 25 -43.87 -45.23 -0.80
N ALA A 26 -43.84 -45.50 0.51
CA ALA A 26 -44.82 -44.99 1.48
C ALA A 26 -44.24 -44.04 2.55
N LEU A 27 -43.08 -43.42 2.28
CA LEU A 27 -42.44 -42.43 3.17
C LEU A 27 -41.87 -41.24 2.38
N VAL A 28 -42.56 -40.82 1.32
CA VAL A 28 -42.17 -39.65 0.49
C VAL A 28 -43.22 -38.52 0.54
N LEU A 29 -44.19 -38.59 1.46
CA LEU A 29 -45.12 -37.48 1.68
C LEU A 29 -45.09 -37.06 3.15
N VAL A 30 -44.85 -35.75 3.35
CA VAL A 30 -44.74 -35.00 4.61
C VAL A 30 -43.32 -34.87 5.19
N SER A 31 -42.48 -34.08 4.53
CA SER A 31 -41.69 -33.00 5.17
C SER A 31 -41.01 -32.13 4.10
N VAL A 32 -41.75 -31.19 3.52
CA VAL A 32 -41.11 -30.02 2.89
C VAL A 32 -40.72 -29.07 4.03
N TRP A 33 -39.63 -29.40 4.71
CA TRP A 33 -38.81 -28.40 5.35
C TRP A 33 -37.73 -28.05 4.32
N THR A 34 -37.76 -26.82 3.85
CA THR A 34 -36.70 -26.25 3.03
C THR A 34 -35.37 -26.41 3.76
N VAL A 35 -34.56 -27.39 3.35
CA VAL A 35 -33.14 -27.44 3.73
C VAL A 35 -32.48 -26.30 2.98
N TRP A 36 -32.43 -25.14 3.64
CA TRP A 36 -31.51 -24.09 3.23
C TRP A 36 -30.10 -24.70 3.28
N PRO A 37 -29.28 -24.57 2.23
CA PRO A 37 -27.88 -24.94 2.34
C PRO A 37 -27.29 -24.15 3.50
N SER A 38 -26.78 -24.86 4.51
CA SER A 38 -26.02 -24.26 5.60
C SER A 38 -24.69 -23.78 5.02
N TYR A 39 -24.69 -22.56 4.51
CA TYR A 39 -23.47 -21.82 4.24
C TYR A 39 -22.74 -21.66 5.58
N GLY A 40 -21.45 -22.02 5.63
CA GLY A 40 -20.65 -21.88 6.85
C GLY A 40 -20.74 -20.43 7.37
N ALA A 41 -20.88 -20.27 8.68
CA ALA A 41 -21.03 -18.97 9.32
C ALA A 41 -19.87 -18.03 8.93
N VAL A 42 -20.19 -16.76 8.65
CA VAL A 42 -19.18 -15.74 8.43
C VAL A 42 -18.38 -15.56 9.73
N PRO A 43 -17.04 -15.44 9.68
CA PRO A 43 -16.27 -15.22 10.89
C PRO A 43 -16.59 -13.84 11.48
N LYS A 44 -17.15 -13.82 12.69
CA LYS A 44 -17.27 -12.61 13.49
C LYS A 44 -15.93 -12.25 14.10
N LEU A 45 -15.48 -11.01 13.91
CA LEU A 45 -14.23 -10.49 14.47
C LEU A 45 -14.52 -9.53 15.62
N ASP A 46 -14.12 -9.89 16.84
CA ASP A 46 -14.19 -8.97 17.98
C ASP A 46 -13.05 -7.94 17.94
N THR A 47 -11.86 -8.36 17.51
CA THR A 47 -10.69 -7.52 17.33
C THR A 47 -10.09 -7.70 15.94
N ILE A 48 -9.43 -6.64 15.47
CA ILE A 48 -8.62 -6.67 14.26
C ILE A 48 -7.18 -6.35 14.60
N ARG A 49 -6.27 -6.86 13.76
CA ARG A 49 -4.83 -6.72 13.89
C ARG A 49 -4.29 -6.10 12.62
N VAL A 50 -3.71 -4.92 12.75
CA VAL A 50 -3.15 -4.12 11.65
C VAL A 50 -1.64 -4.09 11.77
N ALA A 51 -0.94 -4.69 10.80
CA ALA A 51 0.52 -4.62 10.77
C ALA A 51 0.99 -3.25 10.27
N ILE A 52 1.76 -2.55 11.11
CA ILE A 52 2.40 -1.26 10.78
C ILE A 52 3.80 -1.51 10.22
N PHE A 53 4.57 -2.38 10.87
CA PHE A 53 5.88 -2.82 10.41
C PHE A 53 5.93 -4.35 10.41
N ILE A 54 6.28 -4.93 9.28
CA ILE A 54 6.36 -6.38 9.08
C ILE A 54 7.24 -6.72 7.87
N ASN A 55 7.90 -7.87 7.93
CA ASN A 55 8.78 -8.37 6.88
C ASN A 55 8.24 -9.66 6.25
N LEU A 56 7.52 -9.55 5.13
CA LEU A 56 6.96 -10.68 4.37
C LEU A 56 7.38 -10.62 2.90
N SER A 57 7.30 -11.74 2.17
CA SER A 57 7.60 -11.75 0.73
C SER A 57 6.71 -10.79 -0.07
N LYS A 58 5.44 -10.67 0.31
CA LYS A 58 4.44 -9.82 -0.36
C LYS A 58 4.29 -8.40 0.20
N TYR A 59 4.95 -8.08 1.32
CA TYR A 59 4.90 -6.75 1.95
C TYR A 59 6.10 -6.57 2.88
N GLN A 60 6.92 -5.55 2.63
CA GLN A 60 8.16 -5.29 3.37
C GLN A 60 8.22 -3.83 3.80
N VAL A 61 7.81 -3.56 5.04
CA VAL A 61 7.96 -2.26 5.69
C VAL A 61 8.63 -2.53 7.02
N ASN A 62 9.92 -2.20 7.09
CA ASN A 62 10.80 -2.59 8.19
C ASN A 62 11.16 -1.39 9.06
N THR A 63 11.34 -1.63 10.34
CA THR A 63 11.98 -0.70 11.27
C THR A 63 12.94 -1.45 12.19
N ALA A 64 13.99 -0.77 12.65
CA ALA A 64 14.90 -1.30 13.66
C ALA A 64 14.40 -1.06 15.09
N ILE A 65 13.51 -0.08 15.27
CA ILE A 65 13.08 0.39 16.58
C ILE A 65 11.67 1.00 16.50
N GLY A 66 10.84 0.73 17.51
CA GLY A 66 9.57 1.42 17.74
C GLY A 66 9.66 2.29 19.00
N THR A 67 9.29 3.56 18.91
CA THR A 67 9.22 4.46 20.06
C THR A 67 7.77 4.79 20.35
N PHE A 68 7.31 4.49 21.57
CA PHE A 68 5.93 4.59 21.98
C PHE A 68 5.78 5.56 23.15
N SER A 69 4.67 6.30 23.18
CA SER A 69 4.30 7.18 24.30
C SER A 69 2.79 7.27 24.41
N SER A 70 2.28 7.62 25.59
CA SER A 70 0.85 7.88 25.78
C SER A 70 0.64 8.91 26.87
N ALA A 71 -0.50 9.59 26.84
CA ALA A 71 -0.88 10.57 27.87
C ALA A 71 -1.18 9.90 29.23
N ALA A 72 -1.54 8.61 29.23
CA ALA A 72 -1.64 7.79 30.44
C ALA A 72 -0.44 6.82 30.50
N PRO A 73 -0.17 6.19 31.66
CA PRO A 73 0.79 5.10 31.77
C PRO A 73 0.61 4.04 30.66
N ILE A 74 1.71 3.51 30.15
CA ILE A 74 1.73 2.33 29.29
C ILE A 74 2.06 1.13 30.17
N ASP A 75 1.16 0.16 30.20
CA ASP A 75 1.42 -1.17 30.74
C ASP A 75 2.17 -2.00 29.69
N VAL A 76 3.36 -2.46 30.07
CA VAL A 76 4.21 -3.32 29.25
C VAL A 76 4.09 -4.74 29.79
N GLY A 77 3.61 -5.66 28.96
CA GLY A 77 3.40 -7.05 29.33
C GLY A 77 3.95 -8.04 28.31
N ILE A 78 3.96 -9.32 28.65
CA ILE A 78 4.18 -10.43 27.70
C ILE A 78 2.86 -11.17 27.50
N ARG A 79 2.48 -11.43 26.24
CA ARG A 79 1.29 -12.21 25.92
C ARG A 79 1.54 -13.71 26.16
N GLN A 80 0.73 -14.29 27.04
CA GLN A 80 0.58 -15.72 27.29
C GLN A 80 -0.78 -16.20 26.73
N PRO A 81 -1.01 -17.52 26.60
CA PRO A 81 -2.31 -18.05 26.19
C PRO A 81 -3.48 -17.58 27.06
N SER A 82 -3.27 -17.39 28.37
CA SER A 82 -4.28 -16.94 29.33
C SER A 82 -4.50 -15.43 29.39
N GLY A 83 -3.62 -14.62 28.77
CA GLY A 83 -3.74 -13.17 28.79
C GLY A 83 -2.40 -12.45 28.68
N VAL A 84 -2.41 -11.14 28.91
CA VAL A 84 -1.18 -10.35 28.98
C VAL A 84 -0.71 -10.31 30.42
N GLN A 85 0.47 -10.86 30.68
CA GLN A 85 1.12 -10.75 31.98
C GLN A 85 1.89 -9.43 32.04
N SER A 86 1.41 -8.49 32.84
CA SER A 86 2.09 -7.22 33.08
C SER A 86 3.48 -7.46 33.69
N LEU A 87 4.47 -6.72 33.17
CA LEU A 87 5.84 -6.69 33.66
C LEU A 87 6.11 -5.41 34.45
N PHE A 88 5.78 -4.26 33.86
CA PHE A 88 5.93 -2.94 34.48
C PHE A 88 5.08 -1.88 33.77
N GLN A 89 4.94 -0.71 34.39
CA GLN A 89 4.23 0.44 33.83
C GLN A 89 5.15 1.66 33.69
N THR A 90 4.96 2.42 32.63
CA THR A 90 5.61 3.73 32.45
C THR A 90 4.90 4.81 33.26
N LYS A 91 5.52 5.97 33.45
CA LYS A 91 4.79 7.18 33.86
C LYS A 91 3.94 7.69 32.69
N ALA A 92 2.93 8.48 33.01
CA ALA A 92 2.16 9.25 32.02
C ALA A 92 3.11 10.16 31.20
N GLY A 93 2.98 10.14 29.88
CA GLY A 93 3.82 10.91 28.95
C GLY A 93 5.24 10.37 28.75
N GLU A 94 5.65 9.36 29.53
CA GLU A 94 6.96 8.73 29.37
C GLU A 94 7.01 7.93 28.06
N SER A 95 8.14 8.05 27.35
CA SER A 95 8.37 7.31 26.12
C SER A 95 9.22 6.07 26.40
N ILE A 96 8.84 4.96 25.78
CA ILE A 96 9.61 3.72 25.78
C ILE A 96 10.03 3.36 24.36
N ARG A 97 11.17 2.69 24.24
CA ARG A 97 11.71 2.25 22.96
C ARG A 97 11.80 0.73 22.93
N LEU A 98 11.45 0.12 21.81
CA LEU A 98 11.50 -1.32 21.62
C LEU A 98 12.30 -1.68 20.38
N THR A 99 13.26 -2.58 20.52
CA THR A 99 14.11 -3.13 19.46
C THR A 99 14.08 -4.64 19.52
N MET A 100 14.54 -5.32 18.46
CA MET A 100 14.94 -6.71 18.60
C MET A 100 16.29 -6.83 19.30
N ASP A 101 16.47 -7.93 20.04
CA ASP A 101 17.77 -8.49 20.40
C ASP A 101 18.27 -9.26 19.18
N ASP A 102 18.77 -8.52 18.19
CA ASP A 102 19.24 -9.02 16.90
C ASP A 102 20.74 -8.74 16.70
N TYR A 103 21.25 -8.97 15.50
CA TYR A 103 22.64 -8.69 15.20
C TYR A 103 22.86 -7.18 15.05
N LYS A 104 23.86 -6.65 15.74
CA LYS A 104 24.26 -5.25 15.70
C LYS A 104 25.77 -5.12 15.55
N VAL A 105 26.26 -3.89 15.40
CA VAL A 105 27.69 -3.57 15.46
C VAL A 105 27.95 -2.69 16.66
N THR A 106 28.79 -3.13 17.59
CA THR A 106 29.33 -2.24 18.63
C THR A 106 30.46 -1.43 18.01
N VAL A 107 30.25 -0.13 17.83
CA VAL A 107 31.20 0.78 17.19
C VAL A 107 32.24 1.28 18.20
N MET A 108 31.82 1.57 19.42
CA MET A 108 32.70 2.04 20.50
C MET A 108 32.03 1.85 21.85
N GLU A 109 32.84 1.59 22.88
CA GLU A 109 32.47 1.75 24.28
C GLU A 109 33.32 2.82 24.94
N THR A 110 32.73 3.67 25.77
CA THR A 110 33.44 4.75 26.46
C THR A 110 32.71 5.20 27.73
N THR A 111 33.45 5.71 28.72
CA THR A 111 32.89 6.42 29.87
C THR A 111 32.61 7.90 29.57
N ASP A 112 33.07 8.42 28.42
CA ASP A 112 32.83 9.79 27.97
C ASP A 112 31.53 9.89 27.17
N PHE A 113 30.50 10.43 27.83
CA PHE A 113 29.18 10.61 27.22
C PHE A 113 29.20 11.52 25.99
N ALA A 114 29.96 12.63 26.02
CA ALA A 114 30.00 13.58 24.90
C ALA A 114 30.64 12.95 23.67
N LYS A 115 31.67 12.13 23.88
CA LYS A 115 32.29 11.31 22.83
C LYS A 115 31.31 10.29 22.26
N ALA A 116 30.55 9.61 23.12
CA ALA A 116 29.53 8.64 22.69
C ALA A 116 28.41 9.29 21.83
N VAL A 117 27.91 10.47 22.25
CA VAL A 117 26.94 11.26 21.47
C VAL A 117 27.52 11.69 20.12
N SER A 118 28.79 12.11 20.07
CA SER A 118 29.45 12.52 18.82
C SER A 118 29.55 11.38 17.80
N VAL A 119 29.90 10.17 18.27
CA VAL A 119 29.92 8.96 17.44
C VAL A 119 28.51 8.59 16.97
N SER A 120 27.51 8.62 17.85
CA SER A 120 26.10 8.37 17.50
C SER A 120 25.61 9.33 16.41
N LYS A 121 25.90 10.63 16.53
CA LYS A 121 25.57 11.65 15.51
C LYS A 121 26.25 11.34 14.18
N ARG A 122 27.53 10.96 14.19
CA ARG A 122 28.26 10.62 12.95
C ARG A 122 27.65 9.42 12.23
N LEU A 123 27.24 8.39 12.97
CA LEU A 123 26.54 7.23 12.40
C LEU A 123 25.23 7.65 11.75
N LYS A 124 24.41 8.46 12.45
CA LYS A 124 23.15 8.98 11.92
C LYS A 124 23.33 9.79 10.64
N THR A 125 24.30 10.70 10.59
CA THR A 125 24.60 11.51 9.40
C THR A 125 25.10 10.67 8.22
N ALA A 126 25.71 9.50 8.48
CA ALA A 126 26.08 8.53 7.45
C ALA A 126 24.93 7.64 6.98
N GLY A 127 23.71 7.85 7.46
CA GLY A 127 22.56 6.99 7.18
C GLY A 127 22.55 5.68 7.98
N GLY A 128 23.37 5.56 9.02
CA GLY A 128 23.31 4.45 9.98
C GLY A 128 22.16 4.61 10.98
N THR A 129 21.84 3.53 11.69
CA THR A 129 20.82 3.53 12.76
C THR A 129 21.49 3.32 14.12
N PRO A 130 21.92 4.39 14.81
CA PRO A 130 22.65 4.25 16.05
C PRO A 130 21.73 3.90 17.24
N PHE A 131 22.30 3.21 18.21
CA PHE A 131 21.77 3.00 19.54
C PHE A 131 22.86 3.41 20.53
N LEU A 132 22.56 4.35 21.43
CA LEU A 132 23.43 4.77 22.51
C LEU A 132 22.84 4.25 23.81
N THR A 133 23.40 3.17 24.34
CA THR A 133 22.96 2.57 25.61
C THR A 133 24.04 2.68 26.68
N SER A 134 23.71 2.35 27.92
CA SER A 134 24.72 2.21 28.97
C SER A 134 24.61 0.90 29.73
N SER A 135 25.75 0.41 30.21
CA SER A 135 25.84 -0.61 31.25
C SER A 135 26.42 -0.02 32.53
N PRO A 136 25.87 -0.36 33.71
CA PRO A 136 26.41 0.08 34.99
C PRO A 136 27.82 -0.48 35.23
N ARG A 137 28.66 0.27 35.93
CA ARG A 137 29.98 -0.11 36.44
C ARG A 137 30.25 0.59 37.77
N THR A 138 31.18 0.07 38.56
CA THR A 138 31.68 0.73 39.77
C THR A 138 32.39 2.03 39.37
N GLY A 139 31.86 3.17 39.80
CA GLY A 139 32.39 4.51 39.50
C GLY A 139 31.62 5.26 38.42
N ALA A 140 31.78 4.90 37.14
CA ALA A 140 31.15 5.59 36.00
C ALA A 140 30.54 4.61 35.00
N ALA A 141 29.33 4.91 34.50
CA ALA A 141 28.65 4.08 33.52
C ALA A 141 29.47 3.95 32.22
N MET A 142 29.41 2.76 31.61
CA MET A 142 30.00 2.53 30.30
C MET A 142 28.94 2.73 29.23
N TYR A 143 29.14 3.70 28.36
CA TYR A 143 28.28 3.96 27.21
C TYR A 143 28.71 3.12 26.03
N SER A 144 27.76 2.40 25.43
CA SER A 144 27.97 1.58 24.23
C SER A 144 27.25 2.23 23.05
N VAL A 145 27.99 2.53 21.99
CA VAL A 145 27.44 3.01 20.72
C VAL A 145 27.33 1.84 19.77
N MET A 146 26.11 1.34 19.58
CA MET A 146 25.80 0.28 18.64
C MET A 146 25.19 0.85 17.35
N GLU A 147 25.24 0.07 16.28
CA GLU A 147 24.66 0.43 14.99
C GLU A 147 23.90 -0.76 14.38
N GLY A 148 22.73 -0.44 13.83
CA GLY A 148 21.98 -1.31 12.93
C GLY A 148 21.05 -2.32 13.58
N ALA A 149 20.47 -3.16 12.72
CA ALA A 149 19.53 -4.23 13.03
C ALA A 149 19.63 -5.28 11.91
N TYR A 150 20.69 -6.08 11.97
CA TYR A 150 21.09 -7.03 10.94
C TYR A 150 20.44 -8.39 11.17
N THR A 151 20.10 -9.07 10.07
CA THR A 151 19.41 -10.37 10.14
C THR A 151 20.37 -11.54 10.37
N THR A 152 21.67 -11.36 10.14
CA THR A 152 22.68 -12.41 10.24
C THR A 152 23.99 -11.88 10.81
N ALA A 153 24.77 -12.77 11.44
CA ALA A 153 26.12 -12.49 11.93
C ALA A 153 27.05 -12.00 10.80
N ALA A 154 26.95 -12.58 9.60
CA ALA A 154 27.76 -12.20 8.44
C ALA A 154 27.47 -10.76 7.96
N ALA A 155 26.20 -10.35 7.98
CA ALA A 155 25.81 -8.98 7.64
C ALA A 155 26.34 -7.98 8.68
N ALA A 156 26.23 -8.31 9.97
CA ALA A 156 26.81 -7.49 11.04
C ALA A 156 28.34 -7.40 10.93
N LYS A 157 29.03 -8.49 10.59
CA LYS A 157 30.49 -8.47 10.37
C LYS A 157 30.88 -7.55 9.20
N THR A 158 30.18 -7.65 8.08
CA THR A 158 30.39 -6.75 6.93
C THR A 158 30.19 -5.28 7.31
N ALA A 159 29.18 -4.99 8.13
CA ALA A 159 28.94 -3.64 8.63
C ALA A 159 30.03 -3.18 9.63
N ALA A 160 30.50 -4.07 10.50
CA ALA A 160 31.62 -3.79 11.41
C ALA A 160 32.89 -3.43 10.64
N ASP A 161 33.20 -4.15 9.57
CA ASP A 161 34.33 -3.85 8.69
C ASP A 161 34.17 -2.48 8.01
N LYS A 162 32.95 -2.15 7.57
CA LYS A 162 32.62 -0.83 7.00
C LYS A 162 32.88 0.28 8.02
N TRP A 163 32.33 0.17 9.23
CA TRP A 163 32.45 1.24 10.24
C TRP A 163 33.87 1.38 10.80
N THR A 164 34.63 0.28 10.87
CA THR A 164 36.06 0.32 11.23
C THR A 164 36.88 1.13 10.22
N LYS A 165 36.51 1.11 8.93
CA LYS A 165 37.20 1.82 7.86
C LYS A 165 36.74 3.28 7.67
N ASP A 166 35.71 3.72 8.38
CA ASP A 166 35.23 5.10 8.28
C ASP A 166 36.24 6.07 8.93
N ALA A 167 36.84 6.95 8.13
CA ALA A 167 37.91 7.84 8.57
C ALA A 167 37.45 8.84 9.66
N THR A 168 36.19 9.29 9.61
CA THR A 168 35.66 10.20 10.63
C THR A 168 35.45 9.46 11.94
N LEU A 169 34.87 8.26 11.91
CA LEU A 169 34.74 7.44 13.11
C LEU A 169 36.10 7.09 13.69
N ALA A 170 37.09 6.73 12.87
CA ALA A 170 38.44 6.44 13.34
C ALA A 170 39.05 7.61 14.13
N SER A 171 38.79 8.86 13.71
CA SER A 171 39.23 10.05 14.44
C SER A 171 38.50 10.24 15.78
N LEU A 172 37.21 9.90 15.84
CA LEU A 172 36.39 10.03 17.04
C LEU A 172 36.64 8.90 18.03
N THR A 173 36.84 7.67 17.56
CA THR A 173 36.98 6.48 18.41
C THR A 173 38.41 6.23 18.86
N GLY A 174 39.40 6.93 18.29
CA GLY A 174 40.81 6.62 18.50
C GLY A 174 41.23 5.35 17.77
N LYS A 175 40.65 5.10 16.58
CA LYS A 175 40.84 3.90 15.75
C LYS A 175 40.41 2.60 16.43
N ALA A 176 39.41 2.67 17.32
CA ALA A 176 38.79 1.47 17.87
C ALA A 176 38.16 0.63 16.75
N GLN A 177 38.33 -0.69 16.83
CA GLN A 177 37.71 -1.62 15.89
C GLN A 177 36.23 -1.79 16.25
N ALA A 178 35.35 -1.65 15.26
CA ALA A 178 33.94 -1.98 15.43
C ALA A 178 33.78 -3.52 15.41
N LEU A 179 32.94 -4.04 16.29
CA LEU A 179 32.78 -5.49 16.51
C LEU A 179 31.34 -5.93 16.23
N PRO A 180 31.12 -7.09 15.59
CA PRO A 180 29.79 -7.66 15.48
C PRO A 180 29.30 -8.09 16.87
N ALA A 181 28.03 -7.78 17.16
CA ALA A 181 27.30 -8.22 18.33
C ALA A 181 26.06 -8.99 17.89
N GLY A 182 25.53 -9.84 18.76
CA GLY A 182 24.38 -10.68 18.45
C GLY A 182 23.59 -11.17 19.66
N PRO A 183 22.56 -12.00 19.39
CA PRO A 183 21.54 -12.39 20.35
C PRO A 183 21.96 -13.54 21.28
N LEU A 184 23.23 -13.97 21.23
CA LEU A 184 23.71 -15.08 22.04
C LEU A 184 24.22 -14.57 23.37
N HIS A 185 23.56 -15.02 24.45
CA HIS A 185 23.81 -14.58 25.81
C HIS A 185 23.97 -15.76 26.75
N LEU A 186 24.66 -15.52 27.87
CA LEU A 186 24.56 -16.36 29.06
C LEU A 186 23.51 -15.77 30.01
N GLU A 187 22.77 -16.64 30.69
CA GLU A 187 21.78 -16.31 31.72
C GLU A 187 22.41 -16.51 33.11
N GLY A 188 22.28 -15.50 33.97
CA GLY A 188 22.70 -15.54 35.37
C GLY A 188 21.62 -15.98 36.34
N SER A 189 21.82 -15.64 37.61
CA SER A 189 20.86 -15.92 38.69
C SER A 189 19.57 -15.11 38.54
N VAL A 190 18.54 -15.55 39.26
CA VAL A 190 17.25 -14.84 39.34
C VAL A 190 17.26 -13.86 40.51
N TYR A 191 16.65 -12.69 40.31
CA TYR A 191 16.53 -11.61 41.28
C TYR A 191 15.06 -11.24 41.51
N SER A 192 14.77 -10.75 42.72
CA SER A 192 13.43 -10.32 43.10
C SER A 192 13.08 -8.90 42.62
N SER A 193 14.08 -8.10 42.23
CA SER A 193 13.90 -6.71 41.78
C SER A 193 14.83 -6.33 40.62
N GLU A 194 14.42 -5.35 39.82
CA GLU A 194 15.25 -4.79 38.74
C GLU A 194 16.55 -4.21 39.30
N ALA A 195 16.48 -3.52 40.44
CA ALA A 195 17.63 -2.89 41.07
C ALA A 195 18.70 -3.90 41.44
N ASP A 196 18.32 -5.09 41.93
CA ASP A 196 19.28 -6.13 42.30
C ASP A 196 19.88 -6.82 41.09
N ALA A 197 19.11 -7.01 40.02
CA ALA A 197 19.64 -7.47 38.74
C ALA A 197 20.63 -6.44 38.14
N VAL A 198 20.30 -5.14 38.16
CA VAL A 198 21.17 -4.05 37.70
C VAL A 198 22.47 -3.97 38.53
N LYS A 199 22.41 -4.18 39.85
CA LYS A 199 23.63 -4.29 40.68
C LYS A 199 24.51 -5.46 40.24
N ALA A 200 23.91 -6.61 39.93
CA ALA A 200 24.65 -7.76 39.45
C ALA A 200 25.27 -7.55 38.05
N VAL A 201 24.63 -6.75 37.18
CA VAL A 201 25.21 -6.33 35.89
C VAL A 201 26.55 -5.59 36.10
N ALA A 202 26.67 -4.76 37.13
CA ALA A 202 27.86 -3.93 37.36
C ALA A 202 29.15 -4.75 37.51
N ALA A 203 29.08 -5.93 38.14
CA ALA A 203 30.23 -6.82 38.30
C ALA A 203 30.80 -7.32 36.96
N PHE A 204 29.92 -7.61 35.99
CA PHE A 204 30.34 -7.96 34.63
C PHE A 204 30.88 -6.76 33.87
N GLY A 205 30.24 -5.59 34.05
CA GLY A 205 30.71 -4.33 33.49
C GLY A 205 32.14 -3.99 33.93
N ASP A 206 32.46 -4.14 35.21
CA ASP A 206 33.80 -3.90 35.77
C ASP A 206 34.87 -4.81 35.15
N ALA A 207 34.48 -6.03 34.74
CA ALA A 207 35.32 -6.97 34.01
C ALA A 207 35.37 -6.73 32.50
N GLY A 208 34.73 -5.67 31.99
CA GLY A 208 34.68 -5.35 30.56
C GLY A 208 33.77 -6.29 29.76
N ILE A 209 32.84 -6.99 30.41
CA ILE A 209 31.91 -7.92 29.77
C ILE A 209 30.56 -7.20 29.62
N PRO A 210 30.04 -7.03 28.40
CA PRO A 210 28.71 -6.46 28.19
C PRO A 210 27.66 -7.30 28.94
N ALA A 211 26.81 -6.65 29.72
CA ALA A 211 25.71 -7.30 30.41
C ALA A 211 24.56 -6.32 30.62
N PHE A 212 23.36 -6.84 30.76
CA PHE A 212 22.15 -6.06 31.00
C PHE A 212 21.11 -6.87 31.77
N ALA A 213 20.23 -6.18 32.49
CA ALA A 213 19.12 -6.81 33.18
C ALA A 213 18.09 -7.29 32.16
N ALA A 214 17.41 -8.39 32.45
CA ALA A 214 16.30 -8.88 31.66
C ALA A 214 15.19 -9.35 32.59
N MET A 215 13.96 -9.38 32.07
CA MET A 215 12.84 -10.02 32.75
C MET A 215 12.44 -11.26 31.98
N LYS A 216 12.46 -12.41 32.64
CA LYS A 216 12.07 -13.71 32.09
C LYS A 216 10.67 -14.07 32.56
N GLN A 217 9.88 -14.63 31.66
CA GLN A 217 8.55 -15.14 31.96
C GLN A 217 8.53 -16.66 31.77
N SER A 218 8.08 -17.37 32.81
CA SER A 218 7.86 -18.83 32.75
C SER A 218 6.42 -19.13 33.15
N GLY A 219 5.64 -19.64 32.20
CA GLY A 219 4.21 -19.91 32.39
C GLY A 219 3.43 -18.66 32.79
N GLU A 220 2.51 -18.82 33.74
CA GLU A 220 1.62 -17.76 34.25
C GLU A 220 2.13 -17.11 35.55
N GLY A 221 3.35 -17.46 35.98
CA GLY A 221 3.95 -16.87 37.19
C GLY A 221 4.28 -15.39 37.01
N LYS A 222 4.64 -14.69 38.09
CA LYS A 222 5.21 -13.34 37.97
C LYS A 222 6.54 -13.39 37.23
N GLY A 223 6.79 -12.41 36.36
CA GLY A 223 8.07 -12.25 35.70
C GLY A 223 9.22 -12.14 36.71
N GLN A 224 10.34 -12.77 36.40
CA GLN A 224 11.52 -12.83 37.25
C GLN A 224 12.66 -12.05 36.61
N TYR A 225 13.37 -11.24 37.40
CA TYR A 225 14.54 -10.53 36.89
C TYR A 225 15.73 -11.48 36.79
N THR A 226 16.55 -11.32 35.77
CA THR A 226 17.80 -12.04 35.55
C THR A 226 18.82 -11.10 34.91
N VAL A 227 20.04 -11.59 34.72
CA VAL A 227 21.11 -10.88 34.00
C VAL A 227 21.45 -11.67 32.75
N LEU A 228 21.45 -10.98 31.60
CA LEU A 228 22.00 -11.51 30.36
C LEU A 228 23.43 -10.98 30.18
N VAL A 229 24.36 -11.91 29.98
CA VAL A 229 25.81 -11.65 29.92
C VAL A 229 26.34 -11.98 28.51
N GLY A 230 27.11 -11.06 27.95
CA GLY A 230 27.59 -11.08 26.58
C GLY A 230 26.57 -10.56 25.57
N ALA A 231 27.01 -10.43 24.32
CA ALA A 231 26.17 -10.19 23.15
C ALA A 231 26.87 -10.80 21.92
N ALA A 232 27.08 -12.12 21.94
CA ALA A 232 27.91 -12.78 20.96
C ALA A 232 27.18 -12.97 19.62
N SER A 233 27.91 -12.79 18.51
CA SER A 233 27.39 -13.04 17.16
C SER A 233 27.43 -14.50 16.74
N ASP A 234 28.23 -15.32 17.41
CA ASP A 234 28.42 -16.75 17.12
C ASP A 234 28.82 -17.53 18.38
N ASP A 235 28.84 -18.85 18.27
CA ASP A 235 29.12 -19.76 19.39
C ASP A 235 30.56 -19.63 19.92
N ALA A 236 31.51 -19.27 19.05
CA ALA A 236 32.90 -19.03 19.45
C ALA A 236 33.01 -17.79 20.35
N GLY A 237 32.33 -16.70 19.97
CA GLY A 237 32.19 -15.52 20.79
C GLY A 237 31.49 -15.81 22.12
N LEU A 238 30.44 -16.64 22.11
CA LEU A 238 29.74 -17.02 23.35
C LEU A 238 30.63 -17.83 24.28
N ALA A 239 31.45 -18.75 23.74
CA ALA A 239 32.43 -19.51 24.51
C ALA A 239 33.50 -18.59 25.16
N ALA A 240 33.96 -17.58 24.42
CA ALA A 240 34.89 -16.58 24.95
C ALA A 240 34.26 -15.75 26.08
N VAL A 241 33.00 -15.31 25.92
CA VAL A 241 32.24 -14.63 26.98
C VAL A 241 32.13 -15.52 28.21
N LYS A 242 31.84 -16.82 28.04
CA LYS A 242 31.71 -17.76 29.15
C LYS A 242 33.00 -17.91 29.95
N GLN A 243 34.14 -17.95 29.27
CA GLN A 243 35.44 -18.02 29.93
C GLN A 243 35.72 -16.77 30.76
N LEU A 244 35.45 -15.57 30.22
CA LEU A 244 35.63 -14.30 30.94
C LEU A 244 34.66 -14.18 32.12
N ALA A 245 33.39 -14.53 31.92
CA ALA A 245 32.34 -14.39 32.93
C ALA A 245 32.48 -15.39 34.08
N ALA A 246 33.12 -16.55 33.85
CA ALA A 246 33.45 -17.50 34.91
C ALA A 246 34.42 -16.90 35.96
N ALA A 247 35.32 -16.00 35.55
CA ALA A 247 36.23 -15.32 36.46
C ALA A 247 35.50 -14.32 37.39
N VAL A 248 34.39 -13.73 36.93
CA VAL A 248 33.56 -12.79 37.71
C VAL A 248 32.71 -13.52 38.75
N THR A 249 32.21 -14.71 38.40
CA THR A 249 31.23 -15.46 39.21
C THR A 249 31.86 -16.58 40.04
N GLY A 250 33.17 -16.80 39.95
CA GLY A 250 33.84 -17.95 40.57
C GLY A 250 33.42 -19.30 39.97
N GLY A 251 32.96 -19.29 38.72
CA GLY A 251 32.56 -20.48 37.96
C GLY A 251 31.13 -20.99 38.21
N ALA A 252 30.32 -20.35 39.06
CA ALA A 252 28.97 -20.81 39.40
C ALA A 252 27.87 -20.01 38.67
N GLY A 253 26.81 -20.71 38.25
CA GLY A 253 25.49 -20.11 37.99
C GLY A 253 25.24 -19.47 36.61
N LEU A 254 26.19 -19.49 35.68
CA LEU A 254 25.98 -19.04 34.30
C LEU A 254 25.64 -20.22 33.37
N LYS A 255 24.52 -20.11 32.65
CA LYS A 255 24.09 -21.09 31.64
C LYS A 255 23.85 -20.40 30.30
N THR A 256 23.93 -21.13 29.19
CA THR A 256 23.53 -20.57 27.89
C THR A 256 22.04 -20.22 27.93
N MET A 257 21.70 -18.99 27.50
CA MET A 257 20.32 -18.55 27.43
C MET A 257 19.57 -19.38 26.38
N ASP A 258 18.42 -19.95 26.77
CA ASP A 258 17.55 -20.63 25.82
C ASP A 258 16.97 -19.60 24.85
N THR A 259 17.25 -19.78 23.56
CA THR A 259 16.78 -18.89 22.48
C THR A 259 15.27 -18.90 22.31
N LYS A 260 14.57 -19.88 22.89
CA LYS A 260 13.10 -19.98 22.92
C LYS A 260 12.47 -19.42 24.19
N ALA A 261 13.28 -19.07 25.21
CA ALA A 261 12.73 -18.53 26.44
C ALA A 261 12.03 -17.19 26.18
N SER A 262 10.90 -16.98 26.88
CA SER A 262 10.24 -15.67 26.89
C SER A 262 10.99 -14.73 27.80
N TYR A 263 11.61 -13.69 27.22
CA TYR A 263 12.27 -12.66 27.98
C TYR A 263 12.17 -11.31 27.29
N VAL A 264 12.42 -10.25 28.06
CA VAL A 264 12.71 -8.92 27.53
C VAL A 264 13.98 -8.38 28.16
N GLY A 265 14.91 -7.87 27.35
CA GLY A 265 16.07 -7.16 27.85
C GLY A 265 15.72 -5.73 28.24
N LEU A 266 16.33 -5.22 29.29
CA LEU A 266 16.10 -3.89 29.83
C LEU A 266 17.42 -3.11 29.82
N ARG A 267 17.44 -2.00 29.08
CA ARG A 267 18.59 -1.09 29.00
C ARG A 267 18.13 0.36 29.05
N ASP A 268 19.02 1.23 29.47
CA ASP A 268 18.84 2.68 29.28
C ASP A 268 19.34 3.07 27.89
N ASP A 269 18.58 3.91 27.20
CA ASP A 269 18.90 4.46 25.90
C ASP A 269 18.90 5.99 25.91
N PHE A 270 19.94 6.56 25.33
CA PHE A 270 20.22 8.00 25.29
C PHE A 270 20.21 8.53 23.86
N THR A 271 19.86 7.70 22.87
CA THR A 271 19.97 8.03 21.45
C THR A 271 19.13 9.25 21.07
N VAL A 272 17.94 9.39 21.70
CA VAL A 272 17.00 10.47 21.41
C VAL A 272 17.22 11.67 22.34
N THR A 273 17.55 11.42 23.60
CA THR A 273 17.61 12.48 24.62
C THR A 273 18.94 13.21 24.62
N GLU A 274 20.02 12.57 24.15
CA GLU A 274 21.38 13.11 24.14
C GLU A 274 21.79 13.69 25.52
N SER A 275 21.23 13.16 26.60
CA SER A 275 21.42 13.63 27.98
C SER A 275 21.67 12.46 28.92
N ALA A 276 22.84 12.44 29.54
CA ALA A 276 23.24 11.41 30.51
C ALA A 276 22.30 11.31 31.74
N LYS A 277 21.46 12.32 32.00
CA LYS A 277 20.58 12.39 33.16
C LYS A 277 19.14 11.94 32.89
N SER A 278 18.80 11.70 31.62
CA SER A 278 17.42 11.44 31.21
C SER A 278 17.37 10.38 30.12
N PRO A 279 17.77 9.12 30.41
CA PRO A 279 17.57 8.03 29.47
C PRO A 279 16.09 7.72 29.25
N GLN A 280 15.80 7.09 28.12
CA GLN A 280 14.56 6.37 27.88
C GLN A 280 14.79 4.87 28.11
N LYS A 281 13.78 4.17 28.62
CA LYS A 281 13.86 2.70 28.75
C LYS A 281 13.81 2.07 27.36
N LEU A 282 14.82 1.25 27.06
CA LEU A 282 14.92 0.42 25.86
C LEU A 282 14.65 -1.03 26.23
N ILE A 283 13.69 -1.62 25.52
CA ILE A 283 13.26 -3.00 25.69
C ILE A 283 13.73 -3.79 24.46
N SER A 284 14.55 -4.81 24.65
CA SER A 284 14.89 -5.75 23.57
C SER A 284 13.98 -6.96 23.60
N VAL A 285 13.40 -7.30 22.44
CA VAL A 285 12.59 -8.51 22.26
C VAL A 285 13.39 -9.59 21.55
N PRO A 286 13.30 -10.86 21.96
CA PRO A 286 13.98 -11.98 21.32
C PRO A 286 13.63 -12.12 19.83
N LEU A 287 14.49 -12.81 19.09
CA LEU A 287 14.32 -13.00 17.65
C LEU A 287 12.98 -13.67 17.28
N THR A 288 12.48 -14.55 18.13
CA THR A 288 11.23 -15.30 17.91
C THR A 288 10.53 -15.59 19.25
N GLY A 289 9.25 -15.97 19.18
CA GLY A 289 8.50 -16.52 20.31
C GLY A 289 7.88 -15.47 21.24
N THR A 290 8.67 -14.52 21.73
CA THR A 290 8.18 -13.50 22.68
C THR A 290 7.32 -12.45 21.98
N LYS A 291 6.15 -12.18 22.55
CA LYS A 291 5.22 -11.14 22.12
C LYS A 291 5.03 -10.14 23.24
N VAL A 292 5.65 -8.98 23.11
CA VAL A 292 5.48 -7.88 24.05
C VAL A 292 4.21 -7.12 23.70
N TRP A 293 3.44 -6.78 24.73
CA TRP A 293 2.18 -6.08 24.59
C TRP A 293 2.24 -4.72 25.27
N LEU A 294 1.78 -3.69 24.58
CA LEU A 294 1.64 -2.34 25.12
C LEU A 294 0.17 -1.98 25.24
N GLN A 295 -0.26 -1.59 26.43
CA GLN A 295 -1.63 -1.19 26.72
C GLN A 295 -1.65 0.17 27.42
N SER A 296 -2.63 1.01 27.11
CA SER A 296 -2.84 2.27 27.82
C SER A 296 -4.32 2.62 27.89
N ASN A 297 -4.74 3.22 29.00
CA ASN A 297 -6.12 3.68 29.22
C ASN A 297 -6.33 5.13 28.73
N SER A 298 -5.38 5.69 27.99
CA SER A 298 -5.49 7.04 27.42
C SER A 298 -6.59 7.12 26.37
N ALA A 299 -7.47 8.11 26.48
CA ALA A 299 -8.47 8.42 25.45
C ALA A 299 -7.82 8.82 24.11
N ASN A 300 -6.60 9.35 24.15
CA ASN A 300 -5.82 9.71 22.96
C ASN A 300 -4.98 8.54 22.41
N GLY A 301 -5.14 7.34 22.97
CA GLY A 301 -4.46 6.13 22.52
C GLY A 301 -2.95 6.13 22.80
N ILE A 302 -2.24 5.32 22.02
CA ILE A 302 -0.78 5.17 22.07
C ILE A 302 -0.18 5.81 20.81
N LYS A 303 0.77 6.73 20.99
CA LYS A 303 1.53 7.35 19.92
C LYS A 303 2.73 6.49 19.54
N LEU A 304 2.90 6.23 18.25
CA LEU A 304 4.07 5.60 17.66
C LEU A 304 4.84 6.66 16.87
N ALA A 305 6.11 6.90 17.22
CA ALA A 305 6.97 7.86 16.53
C ALA A 305 7.50 7.30 15.20
N GLU A 306 6.59 7.04 14.26
CA GLU A 306 6.88 6.70 12.87
C GLU A 306 6.90 7.96 11.98
N ARG A 307 7.02 7.80 10.66
CA ARG A 307 7.14 8.87 9.66
C ARG A 307 6.09 9.98 9.82
N TYR A 308 4.85 9.62 10.17
CA TYR A 308 3.73 10.55 10.36
C TYR A 308 3.40 10.80 11.84
N SER A 309 4.14 10.17 12.77
CA SER A 309 3.99 10.32 14.22
C SER A 309 2.54 10.16 14.73
N ARG A 310 1.82 9.17 14.19
CA ARG A 310 0.40 8.92 14.47
C ARG A 310 0.12 8.37 15.87
N SER A 311 -1.12 8.56 16.32
CA SER A 311 -1.67 7.97 17.55
C SER A 311 -2.78 6.98 17.21
N TYR A 312 -2.80 5.85 17.92
CA TYR A 312 -3.63 4.69 17.59
C TYR A 312 -4.46 4.25 18.80
N ARG A 313 -5.68 3.79 18.54
CA ARG A 313 -6.52 3.12 19.53
C ARG A 313 -5.98 1.72 19.83
N GLY A 314 -6.48 1.14 20.91
CA GLY A 314 -6.18 -0.22 21.30
C GLY A 314 -4.75 -0.37 21.81
N GLN A 315 -4.11 -1.45 21.39
CA GLN A 315 -2.90 -1.98 21.98
C GLN A 315 -1.89 -2.31 20.89
N PHE A 316 -0.64 -2.58 21.27
CA PHE A 316 0.40 -2.98 20.32
C PHE A 316 1.03 -4.31 20.70
N GLU A 317 1.17 -5.20 19.72
CA GLU A 317 2.13 -6.30 19.76
C GLU A 317 3.47 -5.83 19.18
N ILE A 318 4.55 -6.15 19.89
CA ILE A 318 5.92 -6.05 19.41
C ILE A 318 6.56 -7.42 19.51
N SER A 319 7.02 -7.95 18.37
CA SER A 319 7.57 -9.30 18.27
C SER A 319 8.59 -9.40 17.14
N GLY A 320 9.31 -10.52 17.05
CA GLY A 320 10.15 -10.83 15.91
C GLY A 320 9.41 -11.62 14.83
N LEU A 321 9.51 -11.21 13.57
CA LEU A 321 9.03 -11.95 12.40
C LEU A 321 10.05 -11.90 11.26
N ASN A 322 10.44 -13.08 10.76
CA ASN A 322 11.46 -13.20 9.70
C ASN A 322 12.72 -12.38 10.00
N SER A 323 13.20 -12.49 11.24
CA SER A 323 14.39 -11.82 11.79
C SER A 323 14.34 -10.28 11.72
N LYS A 324 13.14 -9.69 11.69
CA LYS A 324 12.90 -8.23 11.74
C LYS A 324 11.81 -7.89 12.75
N LEU A 325 11.84 -6.65 13.25
CA LEU A 325 10.90 -6.17 14.23
C LEU A 325 9.52 -6.07 13.59
N ALA A 326 8.55 -6.76 14.17
CA ALA A 326 7.15 -6.62 13.82
C ALA A 326 6.46 -5.72 14.85
N ILE A 327 5.67 -4.77 14.35
CA ILE A 327 4.82 -3.89 15.16
C ILE A 327 3.40 -4.00 14.61
N VAL A 328 2.49 -4.52 15.43
CA VAL A 328 1.10 -4.77 15.07
C VAL A 328 0.19 -4.05 16.04
N ASN A 329 -0.74 -3.25 15.53
CA ASN A 329 -1.77 -2.61 16.32
C ASN A 329 -3.00 -3.53 16.41
N GLU A 330 -3.45 -3.85 17.63
CA GLU A 330 -4.64 -4.67 17.91
C GLU A 330 -5.70 -3.82 18.61
N LEU A 331 -6.91 -3.80 18.08
CA LEU A 331 -8.01 -2.95 18.56
C LEU A 331 -9.38 -3.58 18.28
N PRO A 332 -10.46 -3.13 18.96
CA PRO A 332 -11.82 -3.56 18.64
C PRO A 332 -12.14 -3.32 17.16
N PHE A 333 -12.75 -4.31 16.51
CA PHE A 333 -12.89 -4.30 15.06
C PHE A 333 -13.68 -3.08 14.53
N GLU A 334 -14.77 -2.70 15.19
CA GLU A 334 -15.55 -1.52 14.81
C GLU A 334 -14.74 -0.21 14.95
N GLN A 335 -13.86 -0.11 15.95
CA GLN A 335 -13.05 1.10 16.17
C GLN A 335 -11.97 1.29 15.11
N TYR A 336 -11.49 0.20 14.50
CA TYR A 336 -10.61 0.28 13.33
C TYR A 336 -11.28 1.00 12.16
N LEU A 337 -12.59 0.73 11.94
CA LEU A 337 -13.33 1.33 10.84
C LEU A 337 -13.53 2.84 11.01
N TYR A 338 -13.50 3.37 12.24
CA TYR A 338 -13.53 4.82 12.47
C TYR A 338 -12.37 5.54 11.77
N SER A 339 -11.17 4.95 11.83
CA SER A 339 -10.00 5.47 11.14
C SER A 339 -10.06 5.20 9.64
N VAL A 340 -10.49 4.01 9.21
CA VAL A 340 -10.52 3.67 7.78
C VAL A 340 -11.48 4.57 7.02
N VAL A 341 -12.73 4.67 7.46
CA VAL A 341 -13.73 5.48 6.77
C VAL A 341 -13.32 6.95 6.71
N GLY A 342 -12.74 7.48 7.80
CA GLY A 342 -12.25 8.85 7.83
C GLY A 342 -10.94 9.12 7.09
N ALA A 343 -10.18 8.06 6.78
CA ALA A 343 -8.98 8.15 5.94
C ALA A 343 -9.30 7.99 4.45
N GLU A 344 -10.33 7.21 4.12
CA GLU A 344 -10.74 6.90 2.75
C GLU A 344 -11.69 7.94 2.16
N MET A 345 -12.61 8.49 2.95
CA MET A 345 -13.62 9.43 2.48
C MET A 345 -13.62 10.74 3.28
N PRO A 346 -13.82 11.89 2.61
CA PRO A 346 -14.02 13.15 3.31
C PRO A 346 -15.24 13.10 4.23
N SER A 347 -15.04 13.43 5.51
CA SER A 347 -16.10 13.41 6.53
C SER A 347 -17.30 14.34 6.28
N SER A 348 -17.19 15.25 5.30
CA SER A 348 -18.25 16.14 4.83
C SER A 348 -19.17 15.52 3.78
N TRP A 349 -18.85 14.33 3.27
CA TRP A 349 -19.67 13.65 2.27
C TRP A 349 -20.97 13.09 2.87
N PRO A 350 -21.98 12.80 2.04
CA PRO A 350 -23.27 12.30 2.50
C PRO A 350 -23.16 11.08 3.40
N ALA A 351 -23.99 11.01 4.45
CA ALA A 351 -23.96 9.93 5.42
C ALA A 351 -24.12 8.54 4.79
N GLU A 352 -24.97 8.40 3.77
CA GLU A 352 -25.21 7.14 3.07
C GLU A 352 -23.97 6.66 2.30
N ALA A 353 -23.15 7.58 1.77
CA ALA A 353 -21.89 7.24 1.14
C ALA A 353 -20.86 6.75 2.17
N LEU A 354 -20.78 7.41 3.35
CA LEU A 354 -19.92 6.98 4.45
C LEU A 354 -20.33 5.62 5.02
N LYS A 355 -21.65 5.34 5.13
CA LYS A 355 -22.19 4.04 5.55
C LYS A 355 -21.84 2.94 4.55
N ALA A 356 -21.96 3.20 3.25
CA ALA A 356 -21.58 2.25 2.21
C ALA A 356 -20.09 1.89 2.31
N GLN A 357 -19.23 2.87 2.52
CA GLN A 357 -17.80 2.64 2.74
C GLN A 357 -17.51 1.89 4.05
N ALA A 358 -18.26 2.13 5.13
CA ALA A 358 -18.10 1.40 6.37
C ALA A 358 -18.37 -0.11 6.18
N VAL A 359 -19.49 -0.45 5.51
CA VAL A 359 -19.85 -1.85 5.20
C VAL A 359 -18.85 -2.48 4.25
N ALA A 360 -18.41 -1.76 3.20
CA ALA A 360 -17.37 -2.26 2.29
C ALA A 360 -16.05 -2.50 3.03
N ALA A 361 -15.57 -1.53 3.81
CA ALA A 361 -14.32 -1.68 4.56
C ALA A 361 -14.37 -2.85 5.56
N ARG A 362 -15.50 -3.02 6.27
CA ARG A 362 -15.74 -4.16 7.18
C ARG A 362 -15.70 -5.49 6.44
N THR A 363 -16.45 -5.59 5.35
CA THR A 363 -16.54 -6.83 4.56
C THR A 363 -15.16 -7.24 4.02
N TYR A 364 -14.40 -6.28 3.49
CA TYR A 364 -13.04 -6.54 3.00
C TYR A 364 -12.14 -7.07 4.12
N ALA A 365 -12.14 -6.45 5.30
CA ALA A 365 -11.31 -6.88 6.41
C ALA A 365 -11.65 -8.31 6.89
N ILE A 366 -12.93 -8.68 6.91
CA ILE A 366 -13.36 -10.06 7.17
C ILE A 366 -12.89 -11.00 6.06
N TYR A 367 -13.06 -10.61 4.80
CA TYR A 367 -12.66 -11.43 3.65
C TYR A 367 -11.16 -11.74 3.64
N GLN A 368 -10.30 -10.79 4.03
CA GLN A 368 -8.84 -11.00 4.04
C GLN A 368 -8.39 -12.04 5.07
N GLY A 369 -9.13 -12.24 6.18
CA GLY A 369 -8.71 -13.11 7.28
C GLY A 369 -7.31 -12.75 7.80
N PHE A 370 -6.51 -13.71 8.26
CA PHE A 370 -5.09 -13.52 8.63
C PHE A 370 -4.15 -13.49 7.41
N GLY A 371 -4.49 -12.67 6.42
CA GLY A 371 -3.74 -12.58 5.16
C GLY A 371 -2.26 -12.24 5.33
N PHE A 372 -1.85 -11.63 6.44
CA PHE A 372 -0.47 -11.20 6.72
C PHE A 372 0.18 -11.97 7.88
N GLN A 373 -0.16 -13.26 8.02
CA GLN A 373 0.33 -14.20 9.04
C GLN A 373 -0.07 -13.81 10.47
N ILE A 374 0.51 -12.74 11.01
CA ILE A 374 0.27 -12.24 12.38
C ILE A 374 -0.71 -11.07 12.43
N ALA A 375 -1.23 -10.65 11.27
CA ALA A 375 -2.16 -9.54 11.12
C ALA A 375 -3.21 -9.84 10.04
N HIS A 376 -4.36 -9.18 10.17
CA HIS A 376 -5.45 -9.27 9.21
C HIS A 376 -5.18 -8.40 7.98
N VAL A 377 -4.69 -7.19 8.23
CA VAL A 377 -4.47 -6.14 7.22
C VAL A 377 -3.17 -5.36 7.50
N VAL A 378 -2.73 -4.54 6.55
CA VAL A 378 -1.61 -3.60 6.70
C VAL A 378 -2.08 -2.15 6.60
N ASP A 379 -1.32 -1.19 7.13
CA ASP A 379 -1.67 0.24 7.18
C ASP A 379 -1.42 1.03 5.88
N SER A 380 -1.58 0.37 4.73
CA SER A 380 -1.35 0.97 3.41
C SER A 380 -2.46 0.61 2.43
N VAL A 381 -2.42 1.24 1.25
CA VAL A 381 -3.36 0.99 0.13
C VAL A 381 -3.32 -0.44 -0.41
N GLN A 382 -2.36 -1.27 0.02
CA GLN A 382 -2.39 -2.71 -0.26
C GLN A 382 -3.53 -3.42 0.49
N SER A 383 -3.98 -2.85 1.61
CA SER A 383 -5.21 -3.23 2.29
C SER A 383 -6.20 -2.06 2.26
N GLN A 384 -6.11 -1.16 3.24
CA GLN A 384 -6.98 0.00 3.40
C GLN A 384 -6.19 1.11 4.09
N ALA A 385 -6.55 2.37 3.84
CA ALA A 385 -5.92 3.50 4.52
C ALA A 385 -6.23 3.45 6.03
N TYR A 386 -5.20 3.27 6.85
CA TYR A 386 -5.31 3.28 8.32
C TYR A 386 -4.38 4.33 8.91
N ASN A 387 -4.95 5.48 9.29
CA ASN A 387 -4.22 6.67 9.71
C ASN A 387 -4.31 6.95 11.23
N GLY A 388 -4.91 6.04 12.00
CA GLY A 388 -5.09 6.18 13.44
C GLY A 388 -6.14 7.23 13.82
N ILE A 389 -6.09 7.69 15.07
CA ILE A 389 -7.13 8.52 15.70
C ILE A 389 -7.36 9.85 14.97
N THR A 390 -6.34 10.40 14.31
CA THR A 390 -6.44 11.71 13.64
C THR A 390 -7.40 11.70 12.44
N ALA A 391 -7.61 10.53 11.82
CA ALA A 391 -8.57 10.34 10.73
C ALA A 391 -10.02 10.24 11.22
N GLU A 392 -10.24 9.92 12.50
CA GLU A 392 -11.58 9.75 13.04
C GLU A 392 -12.33 11.09 13.10
N LYS A 393 -13.61 11.08 12.73
CA LYS A 393 -14.49 12.25 12.74
C LYS A 393 -15.87 11.82 13.26
N PRO A 394 -16.63 12.70 13.94
CA PRO A 394 -17.95 12.35 14.46
C PRO A 394 -18.90 11.77 13.40
N THR A 395 -18.88 12.29 12.18
CA THR A 395 -19.72 11.80 11.07
C THR A 395 -19.30 10.42 10.57
N THR A 396 -18.00 10.12 10.55
CA THR A 396 -17.49 8.80 10.11
C THR A 396 -17.75 7.74 11.18
N ILE A 397 -17.58 8.09 12.46
CA ILE A 397 -17.94 7.24 13.61
C ILE A 397 -19.43 6.91 13.56
N ALA A 398 -20.30 7.92 13.40
CA ALA A 398 -21.74 7.71 13.33
C ALA A 398 -22.16 6.79 12.16
N ALA A 399 -21.48 6.87 11.01
CA ALA A 399 -21.74 5.98 9.88
C ALA A 399 -21.33 4.52 10.15
N VAL A 400 -20.19 4.32 10.82
CA VAL A 400 -19.73 2.99 11.25
C VAL A 400 -20.69 2.40 12.27
N ASP A 401 -21.05 3.16 13.30
CA ASP A 401 -21.97 2.71 14.37
C ASP A 401 -23.38 2.41 13.82
N ALA A 402 -23.86 3.20 12.86
CA ALA A 402 -25.15 2.94 12.21
C ALA A 402 -25.18 1.66 11.35
N THR A 403 -24.01 1.09 11.04
CA THR A 403 -23.86 -0.11 10.19
C THR A 403 -23.11 -1.22 10.91
N THR A 404 -23.07 -1.20 12.25
CA THR A 404 -22.38 -2.21 13.05
C THR A 404 -22.78 -3.62 12.63
N SER A 405 -21.77 -4.48 12.47
CA SER A 405 -21.92 -5.87 12.00
C SER A 405 -22.46 -6.05 10.58
N GLU A 406 -22.85 -5.00 9.84
CA GLU A 406 -23.34 -5.19 8.47
C GLU A 406 -22.21 -5.40 7.47
N ILE A 407 -22.36 -6.42 6.62
CA ILE A 407 -21.42 -6.85 5.59
C ILE A 407 -22.12 -7.18 4.27
N ALA A 408 -21.38 -7.15 3.17
CA ALA A 408 -21.84 -7.59 1.86
C ALA A 408 -21.51 -9.07 1.62
N MET A 409 -22.49 -9.84 1.19
CA MET A 409 -22.36 -11.29 0.98
C MET A 409 -22.90 -11.73 -0.37
N TYR A 410 -22.23 -12.69 -0.98
CA TYR A 410 -22.67 -13.39 -2.19
C TYR A 410 -22.71 -14.89 -1.88
N ASN A 411 -23.85 -15.53 -2.08
CA ASN A 411 -24.09 -16.93 -1.71
C ASN A 411 -23.70 -17.26 -0.25
N GLY A 412 -24.11 -16.39 0.68
CA GLY A 412 -23.89 -16.57 2.12
C GLY A 412 -22.43 -16.41 2.60
N LYS A 413 -21.52 -15.92 1.74
CA LYS A 413 -20.12 -15.68 2.09
C LYS A 413 -19.77 -14.21 1.92
N ALA A 414 -18.95 -13.67 2.83
CA ALA A 414 -18.36 -12.35 2.67
C ALA A 414 -17.61 -12.25 1.33
N ILE A 415 -17.74 -11.11 0.65
CA ILE A 415 -17.11 -10.87 -0.65
C ILE A 415 -15.89 -9.97 -0.54
N GLU A 416 -15.02 -10.01 -1.56
CA GLU A 416 -13.98 -9.02 -1.70
C GLU A 416 -14.58 -7.70 -2.20
N THR A 417 -14.84 -6.79 -1.27
CA THR A 417 -15.41 -5.46 -1.52
C THR A 417 -14.34 -4.48 -1.97
N LEU A 418 -13.83 -4.68 -3.19
CA LEU A 418 -12.89 -3.76 -3.82
C LEU A 418 -13.55 -2.39 -4.02
N PHE A 419 -12.78 -1.32 -3.82
CA PHE A 419 -13.23 0.05 -4.00
C PHE A 419 -12.09 0.94 -4.49
N SER A 420 -12.43 2.05 -5.16
CA SER A 420 -11.46 3.02 -5.63
C SER A 420 -12.05 4.44 -5.59
N SER A 421 -11.19 5.46 -5.68
CA SER A 421 -11.63 6.86 -5.58
C SER A 421 -12.72 7.20 -6.61
N SER A 422 -12.43 7.01 -7.89
CA SER A 422 -13.38 7.31 -8.95
C SER A 422 -13.30 6.27 -10.05
N ALA A 423 -14.47 5.78 -10.48
CA ALA A 423 -14.60 4.89 -11.62
C ALA A 423 -14.54 5.63 -12.97
N GLY A 424 -14.63 6.96 -12.98
CA GLY A 424 -14.54 7.77 -14.19
C GLY A 424 -15.75 7.68 -15.12
N GLY A 425 -16.93 7.37 -14.57
CA GLY A 425 -18.18 7.24 -15.33
C GLY A 425 -18.72 5.81 -15.44
N ALA A 426 -17.87 4.79 -15.27
CA ALA A 426 -18.28 3.39 -15.23
C ALA A 426 -17.30 2.54 -14.42
N SER A 427 -17.79 1.70 -13.50
CA SER A 427 -16.97 0.74 -12.78
C SER A 427 -16.40 -0.31 -13.74
N ALA A 428 -15.30 -0.92 -13.35
CA ALA A 428 -14.63 -1.93 -14.15
C ALA A 428 -15.15 -3.35 -13.85
N ASP A 429 -15.20 -4.21 -14.87
CA ASP A 429 -15.32 -5.65 -14.66
C ASP A 429 -13.98 -6.21 -14.18
N ALA A 430 -13.97 -7.07 -13.14
CA ALA A 430 -12.73 -7.64 -12.62
C ALA A 430 -11.88 -8.34 -13.71
N GLN A 431 -12.53 -8.93 -14.72
CA GLN A 431 -11.85 -9.60 -15.83
C GLN A 431 -11.04 -8.63 -16.69
N GLU A 432 -11.51 -7.40 -16.85
CA GLU A 432 -10.84 -6.42 -17.71
C GLU A 432 -9.64 -5.75 -17.02
N ILE A 433 -9.50 -5.94 -15.70
CA ILE A 433 -8.39 -5.41 -14.89
C ILE A 433 -7.36 -6.49 -14.56
N TRP A 434 -7.81 -7.70 -14.17
CA TRP A 434 -6.92 -8.80 -13.73
C TRP A 434 -7.04 -10.08 -14.55
N GLY A 435 -7.94 -10.16 -15.52
CA GLY A 435 -8.10 -11.32 -16.41
C GLY A 435 -9.06 -12.41 -15.91
N ASN A 436 -9.52 -12.34 -14.65
CA ASN A 436 -10.43 -13.32 -14.06
C ASN A 436 -11.82 -12.73 -13.83
N ALA A 437 -12.87 -13.47 -14.22
CA ALA A 437 -14.25 -13.05 -13.97
C ALA A 437 -14.63 -13.26 -12.50
N VAL A 438 -15.25 -12.25 -11.89
CA VAL A 438 -15.84 -12.34 -10.55
C VAL A 438 -17.33 -11.99 -10.67
N PRO A 439 -18.26 -12.87 -10.22
CA PRO A 439 -19.69 -12.69 -10.49
C PRO A 439 -20.29 -11.38 -10.00
N TYR A 440 -19.87 -10.92 -8.82
CA TYR A 440 -20.39 -9.70 -8.20
C TYR A 440 -19.60 -8.43 -8.56
N LEU A 441 -18.45 -8.52 -9.24
CA LEU A 441 -17.64 -7.36 -9.66
C LEU A 441 -17.81 -7.10 -11.15
N LYS A 442 -18.95 -6.51 -11.50
CA LYS A 442 -19.36 -6.20 -12.87
C LYS A 442 -19.35 -4.72 -13.14
N SER A 443 -19.14 -4.36 -14.41
CA SER A 443 -19.22 -2.97 -14.84
C SER A 443 -20.65 -2.43 -14.69
N VAL A 444 -20.77 -1.26 -14.07
CA VAL A 444 -21.99 -0.47 -13.97
C VAL A 444 -21.68 1.00 -14.24
N PRO A 445 -22.62 1.79 -14.79
CA PRO A 445 -22.47 3.24 -14.86
C PRO A 445 -22.21 3.85 -13.47
N SER A 446 -21.39 4.87 -13.36
CA SER A 446 -21.01 5.47 -12.07
C SER A 446 -21.13 7.00 -12.12
N PRO A 447 -21.96 7.64 -11.26
CA PRO A 447 -22.15 9.08 -11.27
C PRO A 447 -21.02 9.83 -10.55
N ASP A 448 -19.84 9.89 -11.19
CA ASP A 448 -18.61 10.44 -10.62
C ASP A 448 -18.42 11.96 -10.88
N GLU A 449 -19.40 12.62 -11.51
CA GLU A 449 -19.27 13.99 -12.05
C GLU A 449 -19.07 15.05 -10.96
N SER A 450 -19.37 14.72 -9.70
CA SER A 450 -19.09 15.61 -8.56
C SER A 450 -17.59 15.90 -8.36
N SER A 451 -16.71 15.09 -8.97
CA SER A 451 -15.26 15.34 -9.03
C SER A 451 -14.87 16.52 -9.92
N GLU A 452 -15.76 16.95 -10.82
CA GLU A 452 -15.53 18.05 -11.78
C GLU A 452 -16.20 19.36 -11.32
N LYS A 453 -17.04 19.31 -10.28
CA LYS A 453 -17.85 20.44 -9.85
C LYS A 453 -16.98 21.63 -9.42
N GLY A 454 -17.23 22.79 -10.05
CA GLY A 454 -16.54 24.04 -9.75
C GLY A 454 -15.20 24.20 -10.48
N LEU A 455 -14.85 23.28 -11.37
CA LEU A 455 -13.71 23.42 -12.26
C LEU A 455 -14.07 24.21 -13.50
N TYR A 456 -13.07 24.89 -14.05
CA TYR A 456 -13.21 25.61 -15.31
C TYR A 456 -13.21 24.66 -16.49
N ASP A 457 -13.87 25.06 -17.56
CA ASP A 457 -13.63 24.49 -18.88
C ASP A 457 -12.39 25.09 -19.54
N TRP A 458 -11.81 24.31 -20.44
CA TRP A 458 -10.66 24.65 -21.24
C TRP A 458 -10.91 24.33 -22.71
N TYR A 459 -10.50 25.24 -23.56
CA TYR A 459 -10.60 25.14 -25.00
C TYR A 459 -9.23 24.78 -25.55
N ARG A 460 -9.11 23.63 -26.22
CA ARG A 460 -7.96 23.37 -27.06
C ARG A 460 -8.16 24.12 -28.36
N VAL A 461 -7.21 24.96 -28.71
CA VAL A 461 -7.33 25.89 -29.83
C VAL A 461 -6.12 25.85 -30.74
N VAL A 462 -6.32 26.19 -32.02
CA VAL A 462 -5.27 26.50 -32.98
C VAL A 462 -5.00 28.00 -32.95
N LEU A 463 -3.73 28.36 -32.80
CA LEU A 463 -3.26 29.74 -32.81
C LEU A 463 -2.93 30.19 -34.25
N PRO A 464 -2.88 31.52 -34.52
CA PRO A 464 -2.50 32.04 -35.84
C PRO A 464 -1.13 31.57 -36.36
N ASN A 465 -0.22 31.21 -35.45
CA ASN A 465 1.10 30.68 -35.79
C ASN A 465 1.12 29.16 -36.05
N GLY A 466 -0.05 28.53 -36.18
CA GLY A 466 -0.20 27.10 -36.46
C GLY A 466 -0.06 26.18 -35.25
N LYS A 467 0.44 26.65 -34.09
CA LYS A 467 0.55 25.83 -32.87
C LYS A 467 -0.82 25.60 -32.24
N ASN A 468 -0.97 24.53 -31.46
CA ASN A 468 -2.16 24.31 -30.62
C ASN A 468 -1.83 24.15 -29.13
N GLY A 469 -2.82 24.49 -28.30
CA GLY A 469 -2.77 24.29 -26.86
C GLY A 469 -4.08 24.73 -26.21
N TYR A 470 -4.10 24.81 -24.88
CA TYR A 470 -5.30 25.04 -24.08
C TYR A 470 -5.35 26.46 -23.53
N ILE A 471 -6.54 27.07 -23.63
CA ILE A 471 -6.90 28.35 -22.99
C ILE A 471 -8.14 28.12 -22.13
N ARG A 472 -8.13 28.64 -20.90
CA ARG A 472 -9.23 28.50 -19.92
C ARG A 472 -10.42 29.39 -20.31
N GLU A 473 -11.64 28.96 -19.99
CA GLU A 473 -12.88 29.61 -20.41
C GLU A 473 -13.02 31.09 -19.99
N ASP A 474 -12.47 31.46 -18.84
CA ASP A 474 -12.49 32.84 -18.32
C ASP A 474 -11.60 33.78 -19.12
N LEU A 475 -10.69 33.26 -19.95
CA LEU A 475 -9.75 34.02 -20.78
C LEU A 475 -10.13 34.05 -22.27
N ILE A 476 -11.23 33.40 -22.65
CA ILE A 476 -11.69 33.29 -24.04
C ILE A 476 -13.18 33.60 -24.19
N ALA A 477 -13.58 34.16 -25.32
CA ALA A 477 -14.97 34.49 -25.66
C ALA A 477 -15.40 33.73 -26.90
N THR A 478 -16.63 33.19 -26.88
CA THR A 478 -17.27 32.62 -28.06
C THR A 478 -17.62 33.71 -29.06
N THR A 479 -17.51 33.41 -30.35
CA THR A 479 -17.95 34.30 -31.43
C THR A 479 -18.99 33.57 -32.31
N GLU A 480 -19.70 34.32 -33.16
CA GLU A 480 -20.55 33.73 -34.20
C GLU A 480 -19.75 33.32 -35.45
N GLU A 481 -18.46 33.67 -35.50
CA GLU A 481 -17.58 33.39 -36.63
C GLU A 481 -17.21 31.90 -36.68
N LYS A 482 -17.16 31.38 -37.91
CA LYS A 482 -16.71 30.01 -38.21
C LYS A 482 -15.68 30.04 -39.32
N THR A 483 -14.78 29.08 -39.33
CA THR A 483 -13.90 28.84 -40.49
C THR A 483 -14.75 28.45 -41.71
N ALA A 484 -14.19 28.52 -42.92
CA ALA A 484 -14.86 28.03 -44.12
C ALA A 484 -15.27 26.54 -44.01
N ALA A 485 -14.57 25.80 -43.15
CA ALA A 485 -14.83 24.40 -42.85
C ALA A 485 -15.87 24.21 -41.71
N GLY A 486 -16.35 25.29 -41.07
CA GLY A 486 -17.40 25.26 -40.07
C GLY A 486 -16.94 25.18 -38.61
N SER A 487 -15.63 25.21 -38.35
CA SER A 487 -15.08 25.22 -36.97
C SER A 487 -15.33 26.55 -36.29
N ALA A 488 -15.69 26.53 -35.00
CA ALA A 488 -15.91 27.75 -34.24
C ALA A 488 -14.62 28.57 -34.07
N ILE A 489 -14.71 29.88 -34.30
CA ILE A 489 -13.65 30.84 -34.00
C ILE A 489 -13.95 31.49 -32.65
N LEU A 490 -12.93 31.61 -31.82
CA LEU A 490 -13.01 32.17 -30.48
C LEU A 490 -12.05 33.37 -30.36
N ARG A 491 -12.33 34.27 -29.42
CA ARG A 491 -11.55 35.50 -29.21
C ARG A 491 -10.92 35.53 -27.82
N VAL A 492 -9.61 35.77 -27.74
CA VAL A 492 -8.90 35.93 -26.46
C VAL A 492 -9.30 37.26 -25.79
N LYS A 493 -9.58 37.23 -24.48
CA LYS A 493 -10.10 38.39 -23.71
C LYS A 493 -9.03 39.26 -23.01
N GLY A 494 -7.77 38.83 -22.96
CA GLY A 494 -6.73 39.53 -22.17
C GLY A 494 -5.34 39.46 -22.79
N ASP A 495 -4.48 40.38 -22.35
CA ASP A 495 -3.08 40.44 -22.77
C ASP A 495 -2.21 39.45 -21.99
N GLY A 496 -1.19 38.90 -22.64
CA GLY A 496 -0.27 37.97 -21.99
C GLY A 496 -0.87 36.62 -21.60
N VAL A 497 -1.98 36.19 -22.23
CA VAL A 497 -2.63 34.91 -21.94
C VAL A 497 -1.73 33.75 -22.33
N LYS A 498 -1.40 32.91 -21.35
CA LYS A 498 -0.56 31.71 -21.52
C LYS A 498 -1.36 30.57 -22.12
N VAL A 499 -0.95 30.10 -23.30
CA VAL A 499 -1.50 28.90 -23.96
C VAL A 499 -0.75 27.68 -23.44
N ARG A 500 -1.46 26.72 -22.86
CA ARG A 500 -0.85 25.61 -22.09
C ARG A 500 -0.85 24.29 -22.87
N PRO A 501 0.10 23.37 -22.60
CA PRO A 501 0.13 22.08 -23.27
C PRO A 501 -0.98 21.12 -22.81
N ILE A 502 -1.47 21.26 -21.57
CA ILE A 502 -2.60 20.52 -21.00
C ILE A 502 -3.57 21.50 -20.32
N PRO A 503 -4.85 21.14 -20.07
CA PRO A 503 -5.82 22.03 -19.43
C PRO A 503 -5.62 22.05 -17.89
N LEU A 504 -4.42 22.42 -17.46
CA LEU A 504 -4.07 22.58 -16.04
C LEU A 504 -3.00 23.67 -15.92
N ILE A 505 -3.15 24.52 -14.91
CA ILE A 505 -2.12 25.50 -14.56
C ILE A 505 -0.99 24.79 -13.83
N GLN A 506 0.20 24.83 -14.41
CA GLN A 506 1.43 24.32 -13.83
C GLN A 506 2.50 25.40 -13.98
N ASP A 507 3.07 25.85 -12.87
CA ASP A 507 4.06 26.94 -12.89
C ASP A 507 5.43 26.47 -13.40
N SER A 508 5.73 25.20 -13.23
CA SER A 508 6.97 24.57 -13.71
C SER A 508 6.95 24.15 -15.18
N VAL A 509 5.85 24.39 -15.90
CA VAL A 509 5.68 23.97 -17.30
C VAL A 509 5.63 25.19 -18.21
N THR A 510 6.56 25.25 -19.16
CA THR A 510 6.64 26.31 -20.17
C THR A 510 5.36 26.34 -21.03
N PRO A 511 4.68 27.49 -21.15
CA PRO A 511 3.56 27.66 -22.08
C PRO A 511 3.96 27.39 -23.52
N VAL A 512 3.04 26.87 -24.32
CA VAL A 512 3.21 26.66 -25.77
C VAL A 512 3.38 28.00 -26.50
N ALA A 513 2.63 29.01 -26.05
CA ALA A 513 2.68 30.37 -26.56
C ALA A 513 2.12 31.35 -25.52
N THR A 514 2.31 32.64 -25.80
CA THR A 514 1.62 33.75 -25.11
C THR A 514 0.89 34.56 -26.17
N VAL A 515 -0.38 34.88 -25.93
CA VAL A 515 -1.26 35.60 -26.88
C VAL A 515 -1.91 36.80 -26.20
N ASN A 516 -2.28 37.80 -27.00
CA ASN A 516 -2.84 39.06 -26.51
C ASN A 516 -4.35 39.16 -26.76
N SER A 517 -4.97 40.17 -26.16
CA SER A 517 -6.40 40.42 -26.30
C SER A 517 -6.77 40.62 -27.77
N GLY A 518 -7.93 40.11 -28.16
CA GLY A 518 -8.42 40.17 -29.54
C GLY A 518 -7.85 39.10 -30.48
N THR A 519 -6.88 38.30 -30.06
CA THR A 519 -6.36 37.18 -30.87
C THR A 519 -7.49 36.21 -31.21
N MET A 520 -7.68 35.92 -32.50
CA MET A 520 -8.64 34.93 -32.98
C MET A 520 -7.99 33.55 -33.03
N VAL A 521 -8.71 32.55 -32.51
CA VAL A 521 -8.22 31.16 -32.43
C VAL A 521 -9.32 30.20 -32.86
N VAL A 522 -8.95 29.06 -33.46
CA VAL A 522 -9.93 28.07 -33.92
C VAL A 522 -10.09 26.99 -32.85
N MET A 523 -11.33 26.69 -32.44
CA MET A 523 -11.61 25.66 -31.45
C MET A 523 -11.43 24.25 -32.05
N ILE A 524 -10.66 23.41 -31.36
CA ILE A 524 -10.52 21.97 -31.64
C ILE A 524 -11.50 21.19 -30.76
N GLU A 525 -11.41 21.38 -29.44
CA GLU A 525 -12.22 20.67 -28.44
C GLU A 525 -12.41 21.53 -27.19
N ARG A 526 -13.49 21.25 -26.44
CA ARG A 526 -13.75 21.78 -25.10
C ARG A 526 -13.66 20.61 -24.11
N VAL A 527 -12.89 20.79 -23.06
CA VAL A 527 -12.66 19.77 -22.01
C VAL A 527 -12.69 20.43 -20.64
N VAL A 528 -13.08 19.68 -19.61
CA VAL A 528 -12.96 20.14 -18.23
C VAL A 528 -11.49 20.26 -17.83
N GLN A 529 -11.19 21.16 -16.89
CA GLN A 529 -9.86 21.28 -16.30
C GLN A 529 -9.36 19.92 -15.78
N SER A 530 -8.14 19.57 -16.16
CA SER A 530 -7.51 18.34 -15.69
C SER A 530 -7.32 18.38 -14.17
N ASN A 531 -7.78 17.33 -13.49
CA ASN A 531 -7.56 17.08 -12.08
C ASN A 531 -7.04 15.62 -11.91
N GLU A 532 -7.23 15.03 -10.73
CA GLU A 532 -6.85 13.64 -10.46
C GLU A 532 -7.81 12.61 -11.09
N MET A 533 -9.10 12.97 -11.25
CA MET A 533 -10.19 12.10 -11.67
C MET A 533 -10.57 12.25 -13.15
N SER A 534 -10.31 13.39 -13.76
CA SER A 534 -10.58 13.70 -15.18
C SER A 534 -9.32 14.38 -15.69
N TRP A 535 -8.58 13.72 -16.57
CA TRP A 535 -7.18 14.04 -16.78
C TRP A 535 -6.75 13.90 -18.23
N ILE A 536 -5.81 14.77 -18.60
CA ILE A 536 -5.07 14.68 -19.86
C ILE A 536 -3.59 14.55 -19.51
N ARG A 537 -2.91 13.61 -20.18
CA ARG A 537 -1.47 13.38 -20.08
C ARG A 537 -0.82 13.38 -21.45
N GLY A 538 0.42 13.86 -21.52
CA GLY A 538 1.12 14.08 -22.77
C GLY A 538 0.79 15.45 -23.41
N PRO A 539 1.00 15.62 -24.72
CA PRO A 539 1.44 14.58 -25.66
C PRO A 539 2.86 14.09 -25.33
N PHE A 540 3.06 12.77 -25.34
CA PHE A 540 4.37 12.15 -25.16
C PHE A 540 5.02 11.86 -26.51
N THR A 541 6.34 12.05 -26.59
CA THR A 541 7.11 11.57 -27.73
C THR A 541 7.32 10.05 -27.66
N SER A 542 7.70 9.47 -28.79
CA SER A 542 8.12 8.07 -28.90
C SER A 542 9.21 7.70 -27.87
N SER A 543 10.24 8.55 -27.71
CA SER A 543 11.33 8.32 -26.75
C SER A 543 10.88 8.40 -25.30
N GLN A 544 9.98 9.33 -24.96
CA GLN A 544 9.43 9.44 -23.61
C GLN A 544 8.62 8.21 -23.22
N LEU A 545 7.75 7.69 -24.11
CA LEU A 545 6.99 6.47 -23.83
C LEU A 545 7.85 5.21 -23.79
N LEU A 546 8.86 5.09 -24.65
CA LEU A 546 9.79 3.95 -24.59
C LEU A 546 10.51 3.89 -23.23
N ALA A 547 10.93 5.05 -22.71
CA ALA A 547 11.56 5.15 -21.41
C ALA A 547 10.62 4.68 -20.28
N THR A 548 9.31 4.98 -20.36
CA THR A 548 8.35 4.54 -19.32
C THR A 548 8.00 3.05 -19.41
N ILE A 549 7.97 2.48 -20.63
CA ILE A 549 7.61 1.08 -20.90
C ILE A 549 8.74 0.11 -20.56
N THR A 550 10.00 0.53 -20.73
CA THR A 550 11.17 -0.31 -20.53
C THR A 550 11.18 -0.95 -19.13
N GLY A 551 11.30 -2.29 -19.08
CA GLY A 551 11.30 -3.07 -17.83
C GLY A 551 9.91 -3.36 -17.24
N LYS A 552 8.82 -2.89 -17.83
CA LYS A 552 7.44 -3.10 -17.34
C LYS A 552 6.58 -4.00 -18.24
N VAL A 553 7.18 -4.52 -19.31
CA VAL A 553 6.53 -5.40 -20.28
C VAL A 553 7.35 -6.67 -20.45
N LYS A 554 6.67 -7.78 -20.74
CA LYS A 554 7.29 -9.10 -20.96
C LYS A 554 8.07 -9.15 -22.27
N THR A 555 7.51 -8.51 -23.31
CA THR A 555 8.12 -8.41 -24.64
C THR A 555 8.57 -6.98 -24.88
N ALA A 556 9.88 -6.78 -25.08
CA ALA A 556 10.45 -5.45 -25.31
C ALA A 556 9.96 -4.86 -26.64
N VAL A 557 9.60 -3.57 -26.62
CA VAL A 557 9.27 -2.80 -27.82
C VAL A 557 10.54 -2.54 -28.61
N LYS A 558 10.55 -2.86 -29.91
CA LYS A 558 11.69 -2.64 -30.80
C LYS A 558 11.53 -1.35 -31.59
N GLY A 559 12.58 -0.51 -31.56
CA GLY A 559 12.61 0.75 -32.32
C GLY A 559 11.66 1.82 -31.78
N PRO A 560 11.54 2.96 -32.47
CA PRO A 560 10.61 4.02 -32.09
C PRO A 560 9.16 3.52 -32.14
N ILE A 561 8.36 3.91 -31.16
CA ILE A 561 6.90 3.82 -31.22
C ILE A 561 6.42 4.77 -32.31
N THR A 562 5.91 4.21 -33.39
CA THR A 562 5.32 4.93 -34.52
C THR A 562 3.80 4.88 -34.50
N THR A 563 3.22 3.89 -33.81
CA THR A 563 1.79 3.79 -33.60
C THR A 563 1.44 3.22 -32.23
N LEU A 564 0.33 3.69 -31.66
CA LEU A 564 -0.20 3.22 -30.38
C LEU A 564 -1.73 3.23 -30.44
N SER A 565 -2.35 2.05 -30.38
CA SER A 565 -3.81 1.93 -30.57
C SER A 565 -4.43 0.91 -29.63
N VAL A 566 -5.68 1.14 -29.24
CA VAL A 566 -6.48 0.18 -28.48
C VAL A 566 -7.13 -0.78 -29.47
N SER A 567 -6.80 -2.08 -29.41
CA SER A 567 -7.41 -3.10 -30.28
C SER A 567 -8.61 -3.79 -29.64
N LYS A 568 -8.67 -3.83 -28.30
CA LYS A 568 -9.79 -4.44 -27.56
C LYS A 568 -10.11 -3.64 -26.31
N THR A 569 -11.39 -3.58 -26.00
CA THR A 569 -11.92 -3.00 -24.77
C THR A 569 -12.70 -4.04 -23.98
N GLY A 570 -12.77 -3.87 -22.66
CA GLY A 570 -13.66 -4.63 -21.80
C GLY A 570 -15.06 -4.02 -21.73
N PRO A 571 -15.97 -4.61 -20.93
CA PRO A 571 -17.36 -4.16 -20.79
C PRO A 571 -17.52 -2.68 -20.38
N SER A 572 -16.55 -2.12 -19.64
CA SER A 572 -16.63 -0.70 -19.24
C SER A 572 -16.09 0.28 -20.29
N GLY A 573 -15.49 -0.23 -21.38
CA GLY A 573 -14.77 0.57 -22.36
C GLY A 573 -13.28 0.74 -22.08
N ARG A 574 -12.76 0.22 -20.97
CA ARG A 574 -11.32 0.21 -20.66
C ARG A 574 -10.52 -0.64 -21.66
N PRO A 575 -9.31 -0.23 -22.07
CA PRO A 575 -8.44 -1.05 -22.92
C PRO A 575 -8.04 -2.35 -22.23
N THR A 576 -8.29 -3.48 -22.89
CA THR A 576 -7.80 -4.80 -22.49
C THR A 576 -6.63 -5.28 -23.36
N GLU A 577 -6.47 -4.65 -24.53
CA GLU A 577 -5.33 -4.88 -25.43
C GLU A 577 -4.94 -3.58 -26.13
N ILE A 578 -3.67 -3.22 -26.00
CA ILE A 578 -3.04 -2.09 -26.69
C ILE A 578 -1.97 -2.64 -27.65
N LEU A 579 -1.96 -2.13 -28.88
CA LEU A 579 -0.96 -2.44 -29.89
C LEU A 579 0.04 -1.29 -29.99
N VAL A 580 1.33 -1.63 -29.93
CA VAL A 580 2.47 -0.77 -30.24
C VAL A 580 3.09 -1.27 -31.54
N ASN A 581 3.15 -0.41 -32.55
CA ASN A 581 3.67 -0.78 -33.87
C ASN A 581 3.00 -2.04 -34.46
N GLY A 582 1.69 -2.21 -34.19
CA GLY A 582 0.90 -3.37 -34.59
C GLY A 582 1.10 -4.63 -33.74
N ALA A 583 2.08 -4.67 -32.84
CA ALA A 583 2.31 -5.78 -31.93
C ALA A 583 1.68 -5.52 -30.55
N LYS A 584 1.21 -6.57 -29.88
CA LYS A 584 0.63 -6.44 -28.54
C LYS A 584 1.65 -5.90 -27.54
N LEU A 585 1.26 -4.86 -26.80
CA LEU A 585 2.01 -4.39 -25.63
C LEU A 585 1.78 -5.37 -24.47
N ASP A 586 2.75 -6.27 -24.29
CA ASP A 586 2.61 -7.47 -23.46
C ASP A 586 2.90 -7.19 -21.96
N VAL A 587 1.88 -6.67 -21.27
CA VAL A 587 1.90 -6.45 -19.82
C VAL A 587 1.54 -7.71 -19.03
N SER A 588 1.79 -7.72 -17.72
CA SER A 588 1.44 -8.84 -16.82
C SER A 588 -0.07 -9.09 -16.75
N TYR A 589 -0.85 -8.02 -16.61
CA TYR A 589 -2.31 -7.96 -16.61
C TYR A 589 -2.75 -6.54 -17.04
N PRO A 590 -4.00 -6.33 -17.50
CA PRO A 590 -4.41 -5.04 -18.08
C PRO A 590 -4.17 -3.79 -17.23
N ASP A 591 -4.40 -3.80 -15.91
CA ASP A 591 -4.15 -2.62 -15.05
C ASP A 591 -2.67 -2.15 -15.04
N ALA A 592 -1.73 -3.05 -15.36
CA ALA A 592 -0.32 -2.69 -15.48
C ALA A 592 -0.04 -1.68 -16.61
N TYR A 593 -0.98 -1.46 -17.56
CA TYR A 593 -0.89 -0.37 -18.54
C TYR A 593 -0.69 1.00 -17.89
N ARG A 594 -1.30 1.24 -16.72
CA ARG A 594 -1.10 2.49 -15.96
C ARG A 594 0.37 2.74 -15.68
N SER A 595 1.05 1.74 -15.15
CA SER A 595 2.47 1.83 -14.81
C SER A 595 3.37 1.87 -16.05
N ALA A 596 3.04 1.11 -17.10
CA ALA A 596 3.82 1.02 -18.33
C ALA A 596 3.78 2.34 -19.14
N LEU A 597 2.65 3.03 -19.14
CA LEU A 597 2.39 4.24 -19.94
C LEU A 597 2.57 5.53 -19.14
N GLY A 598 3.51 5.54 -18.19
CA GLY A 598 3.93 6.76 -17.49
C GLY A 598 3.15 7.07 -16.20
N GLY A 599 2.54 6.07 -15.56
CA GLY A 599 1.85 6.23 -14.28
C GLY A 599 0.47 6.87 -14.43
N LEU A 600 -0.32 6.40 -15.38
CA LEU A 600 -1.67 6.93 -15.63
C LEU A 600 -2.59 6.70 -14.40
N PRO A 601 -3.45 7.67 -14.04
CA PRO A 601 -4.31 7.56 -12.86
C PRO A 601 -5.28 6.36 -12.88
N SER A 602 -5.74 5.95 -14.07
CA SER A 602 -6.61 4.79 -14.27
C SER A 602 -6.33 4.13 -15.63
N THR A 603 -6.97 2.99 -15.91
CA THR A 603 -7.05 2.39 -17.24
C THR A 603 -8.22 2.92 -18.08
N PHE A 604 -9.06 3.82 -17.56
CA PHE A 604 -10.19 4.33 -18.33
C PHE A 604 -9.77 5.55 -19.13
N PHE A 605 -9.17 5.31 -20.30
CA PHE A 605 -8.67 6.35 -21.18
C PHE A 605 -8.82 5.99 -22.65
N THR A 606 -8.74 7.03 -23.48
CA THR A 606 -8.53 6.92 -24.92
C THR A 606 -7.13 7.42 -25.28
N ILE A 607 -6.64 6.99 -26.44
CA ILE A 607 -5.34 7.39 -26.97
C ILE A 607 -5.59 8.25 -28.21
N ASP A 608 -5.11 9.49 -28.15
CA ASP A 608 -5.09 10.41 -29.28
C ASP A 608 -3.66 10.47 -29.84
N GLU A 609 -3.42 9.74 -30.95
CA GLU A 609 -2.14 9.70 -31.67
C GLU A 609 -2.11 10.70 -32.83
N THR A 610 -1.19 11.65 -32.81
CA THR A 610 -1.21 12.78 -33.76
C THR A 610 -0.74 12.46 -35.19
N ALA A 611 -0.02 11.35 -35.46
CA ALA A 611 0.55 11.15 -36.80
C ALA A 611 -0.27 10.24 -37.74
N ARG A 612 -1.20 9.44 -37.21
CA ARG A 612 -1.99 8.50 -38.01
C ARG A 612 -3.24 9.18 -38.60
N MET A 613 -3.41 9.07 -39.92
CA MET A 613 -4.56 9.62 -40.65
C MET A 613 -5.19 8.56 -41.54
N THR A 614 -6.52 8.44 -41.52
CA THR A 614 -7.26 7.66 -42.53
C THR A 614 -7.94 8.63 -43.48
N ILE A 615 -7.59 8.56 -44.76
CA ILE A 615 -8.12 9.43 -45.81
C ILE A 615 -9.13 8.61 -46.63
N ALA A 616 -10.38 9.08 -46.68
CA ALA A 616 -11.40 8.50 -47.55
C ALA A 616 -11.28 9.13 -48.95
N GLY A 617 -11.04 8.30 -49.97
CA GLY A 617 -11.04 8.71 -51.36
C GLY A 617 -12.47 8.79 -51.94
N ALA A 618 -12.61 9.48 -53.08
CA ALA A 618 -13.89 9.71 -53.77
C ALA A 618 -14.64 8.43 -54.22
N ASN A 619 -14.01 7.26 -54.08
CA ASN A 619 -14.55 5.94 -54.41
C ASN A 619 -14.86 5.06 -53.16
N ASN A 620 -15.02 5.66 -51.98
CA ASN A 620 -15.15 4.98 -50.68
C ASN A 620 -13.96 4.07 -50.30
N LYS A 621 -12.83 4.12 -51.01
CA LYS A 621 -11.59 3.45 -50.56
C LYS A 621 -10.89 4.32 -49.54
N THR A 622 -10.46 3.72 -48.43
CA THR A 622 -9.65 4.37 -47.41
C THR A 622 -8.17 4.11 -47.64
N SER A 623 -7.33 5.13 -47.52
CA SER A 623 -5.88 4.97 -47.38
C SER A 623 -5.43 5.41 -45.99
N GLU A 624 -4.52 4.67 -45.38
CA GLU A 624 -3.98 4.98 -44.05
C GLU A 624 -2.57 5.56 -44.19
N ARG A 625 -2.37 6.76 -43.65
CA ARG A 625 -1.06 7.36 -43.46
C ARG A 625 -0.57 6.99 -42.08
N THR A 626 0.51 6.21 -42.03
CA THR A 626 1.27 5.97 -40.79
C THR A 626 2.27 7.11 -40.57
N GLY A 627 2.74 7.30 -39.33
CA GLY A 627 3.66 8.39 -38.98
C GLY A 627 5.01 8.41 -39.72
N ASN A 628 5.31 7.38 -40.54
CA ASN A 628 6.53 7.28 -41.35
C ASN A 628 6.32 7.67 -42.83
N SER A 629 5.18 8.26 -43.20
CA SER A 629 4.87 8.58 -44.60
C SER A 629 5.59 9.84 -45.12
N SER A 630 5.88 9.87 -46.43
CA SER A 630 6.60 10.92 -47.18
C SER A 630 6.02 12.34 -47.02
N SER A 631 6.73 13.34 -47.53
CA SER A 631 6.32 14.76 -47.55
C SER A 631 4.85 14.94 -47.97
N LEU A 632 4.07 15.64 -47.15
CA LEU A 632 2.68 15.97 -47.48
C LEU A 632 2.69 17.06 -48.56
N ALA A 633 1.81 16.98 -49.55
CA ALA A 633 1.64 18.03 -50.54
C ALA A 633 0.15 18.27 -50.80
N VAL A 634 -0.24 19.52 -50.94
CA VAL A 634 -1.58 19.93 -51.34
C VAL A 634 -1.61 20.02 -52.86
N LEU A 635 -2.49 19.25 -53.49
CA LEU A 635 -2.72 19.32 -54.94
C LEU A 635 -3.75 20.41 -55.22
N GLY A 636 -3.33 21.49 -55.88
CA GLY A 636 -4.22 22.55 -56.34
C GLY A 636 -5.17 22.06 -57.44
N SER A 637 -6.23 22.83 -57.69
CA SER A 637 -7.18 22.58 -58.79
C SER A 637 -6.53 22.66 -60.18
N ASP A 638 -5.33 23.22 -60.26
CA ASP A 638 -4.46 23.30 -61.43
C ASP A 638 -3.54 22.06 -61.58
N GLY A 639 -3.61 21.10 -60.66
CA GLY A 639 -2.73 19.93 -60.62
C GLY A 639 -1.34 20.22 -60.05
N ALA A 640 -1.07 21.43 -59.55
CA ALA A 640 0.21 21.76 -58.93
C ALA A 640 0.27 21.21 -57.49
N ALA A 641 1.28 20.41 -57.19
CA ALA A 641 1.51 19.89 -55.85
C ALA A 641 2.41 20.85 -55.04
N THR A 642 1.87 21.47 -54.00
CA THR A 642 2.64 22.32 -53.08
C THR A 642 3.03 21.51 -51.85
N ALA A 643 4.33 21.34 -51.61
CA ALA A 643 4.82 20.65 -50.41
C ALA A 643 4.40 21.41 -49.14
N TYR A 644 3.74 20.70 -48.23
CA TYR A 644 3.36 21.20 -46.91
C TYR A 644 4.54 20.96 -45.96
N SER A 645 5.12 22.04 -45.45
CA SER A 645 6.35 22.02 -44.65
C SER A 645 6.12 22.23 -43.15
N ASP A 646 4.93 22.65 -42.75
CA ASP A 646 4.59 22.86 -41.33
C ASP A 646 4.53 21.55 -40.57
N SER A 647 4.95 21.60 -39.30
CA SER A 647 4.98 20.43 -38.41
C SER A 647 3.60 19.99 -37.93
N ASP A 648 2.65 20.94 -37.85
CA ASP A 648 1.28 20.74 -37.39
C ASP A 648 0.31 20.76 -38.57
N ILE A 649 -0.56 19.74 -38.62
CA ILE A 649 -1.58 19.51 -39.64
C ILE A 649 -2.93 19.47 -38.94
N TYR A 650 -3.94 20.16 -39.43
CA TYR A 650 -5.30 20.09 -38.86
C TYR A 650 -6.23 19.42 -39.84
N ILE A 651 -6.88 18.35 -39.39
CA ILE A 651 -7.72 17.49 -40.22
C ILE A 651 -9.14 17.67 -39.78
N MET A 652 -10.04 17.87 -40.72
CA MET A 652 -11.48 17.87 -40.47
C MET A 652 -12.12 16.62 -41.05
N ASN A 653 -12.95 15.94 -40.27
CA ASN A 653 -13.72 14.80 -40.76
C ASN A 653 -15.06 15.25 -41.38
N GLY A 654 -15.79 14.32 -42.01
CA GLY A 654 -17.08 14.61 -42.65
C GLY A 654 -18.20 15.09 -41.71
N LYS A 655 -17.98 15.12 -40.39
CA LYS A 655 -18.90 15.67 -39.38
C LYS A 655 -18.52 17.09 -38.95
N GLY A 656 -17.46 17.67 -39.51
CA GLY A 656 -16.96 18.99 -39.14
C GLY A 656 -16.05 19.01 -37.91
N GLU A 657 -15.65 17.85 -37.40
CA GLU A 657 -14.79 17.74 -36.21
C GLU A 657 -13.32 17.92 -36.61
N VAL A 658 -12.62 18.85 -35.96
CA VAL A 658 -11.21 19.12 -36.19
C VAL A 658 -10.34 18.29 -35.26
N ARG A 659 -9.26 17.73 -35.81
CA ARG A 659 -8.23 17.01 -35.06
C ARG A 659 -6.86 17.57 -35.40
N ALA A 660 -6.02 17.78 -34.37
CA ALA A 660 -4.62 18.11 -34.55
C ALA A 660 -3.83 16.84 -34.93
N ALA A 661 -3.00 16.96 -35.95
CA ALA A 661 -2.07 15.97 -36.42
C ALA A 661 -0.66 16.56 -36.55
N SER A 662 0.35 15.71 -36.58
CA SER A 662 1.75 16.13 -36.67
C SER A 662 2.57 15.20 -37.55
N LYS A 663 3.68 15.71 -38.06
CA LYS A 663 4.62 14.92 -38.87
C LYS A 663 5.21 13.74 -38.09
N GLU A 664 5.64 14.01 -36.85
CA GLU A 664 6.16 12.99 -35.93
C GLU A 664 5.05 12.51 -34.98
N PRO A 665 4.98 11.20 -34.66
CA PRO A 665 3.95 10.67 -33.77
C PRO A 665 4.14 11.16 -32.34
N THR A 666 3.07 11.77 -31.80
CA THR A 666 2.94 12.05 -30.38
C THR A 666 1.66 11.43 -29.84
N PHE A 667 1.67 11.11 -28.54
CA PHE A 667 0.63 10.31 -27.92
C PHE A 667 0.03 11.05 -26.73
N ARG A 668 -1.21 11.48 -26.86
CA ARG A 668 -1.98 12.10 -25.78
C ARG A 668 -2.95 11.08 -25.21
N PHE A 669 -3.02 11.01 -23.88
CA PHE A 669 -3.99 10.19 -23.17
C PHE A 669 -5.04 11.08 -22.55
N VAL A 670 -6.31 10.77 -22.83
CA VAL A 670 -7.47 11.45 -22.22
C VAL A 670 -8.20 10.41 -21.41
N GLY A 671 -8.24 10.59 -20.09
CA GLY A 671 -8.78 9.58 -19.20
C GLY A 671 -9.58 10.12 -18.04
N ASN A 672 -10.34 9.22 -17.43
CA ASN A 672 -11.22 9.47 -16.31
C ASN A 672 -11.01 8.41 -15.22
N GLY A 673 -11.45 8.70 -14.00
CA GLY A 673 -11.27 7.86 -12.83
C GLY A 673 -9.85 7.87 -12.26
N TYR A 674 -9.74 7.32 -11.06
CA TYR A 674 -8.50 7.17 -10.31
C TYR A 674 -8.55 5.85 -9.52
N GLY A 675 -7.59 4.98 -9.80
CA GLY A 675 -7.54 3.62 -9.26
C GLY A 675 -7.97 2.56 -10.28
N HIS A 676 -8.22 1.34 -9.80
CA HIS A 676 -8.56 0.19 -10.66
C HIS A 676 -10.00 0.24 -11.20
N GLY A 677 -10.90 1.01 -10.58
CA GLY A 677 -12.29 1.16 -11.02
C GLY A 677 -13.20 -0.05 -10.73
N VAL A 678 -12.66 -1.21 -10.33
CA VAL A 678 -13.46 -2.38 -9.94
C VAL A 678 -14.20 -2.16 -8.61
N GLY A 679 -15.47 -2.55 -8.56
CA GLY A 679 -16.31 -2.47 -7.35
C GLY A 679 -16.83 -1.06 -7.09
N LEU A 680 -16.85 -0.64 -5.82
CA LEU A 680 -17.42 0.63 -5.38
C LEU A 680 -16.56 1.82 -5.84
N SER A 681 -17.17 2.78 -6.55
CA SER A 681 -16.60 4.12 -6.75
C SER A 681 -16.94 5.01 -5.55
N GLN A 682 -15.96 5.62 -4.89
CA GLN A 682 -16.21 6.51 -3.76
C GLN A 682 -16.97 7.77 -4.21
N TYR A 683 -16.52 8.43 -5.29
CA TYR A 683 -17.23 9.56 -5.89
C TYR A 683 -18.62 9.18 -6.41
N GLY A 684 -18.77 7.96 -6.94
CA GLY A 684 -20.06 7.48 -7.43
C GLY A 684 -21.02 7.09 -6.31
N ALA A 685 -20.52 6.56 -5.18
CA ALA A 685 -21.30 6.37 -3.96
C ALA A 685 -21.82 7.71 -3.42
N ARG A 686 -20.99 8.76 -3.43
CA ARG A 686 -21.44 10.12 -3.16
C ARG A 686 -22.51 10.57 -4.16
N GLY A 687 -22.30 10.38 -5.46
CA GLY A 687 -23.26 10.79 -6.50
C GLY A 687 -24.62 10.09 -6.38
N LEU A 688 -24.65 8.82 -5.96
CA LEU A 688 -25.89 8.10 -5.66
C LEU A 688 -26.53 8.59 -4.35
N ALA A 689 -25.75 8.83 -3.31
CA ALA A 689 -26.26 9.39 -2.06
C ALA A 689 -26.86 10.80 -2.26
N ASP A 690 -26.21 11.65 -3.06
CA ASP A 690 -26.71 12.98 -3.45
C ASP A 690 -28.04 12.90 -4.24
N LYS A 691 -28.30 11.75 -4.90
CA LYS A 691 -29.58 11.45 -5.58
C LYS A 691 -30.63 10.82 -4.65
N GLY A 692 -30.33 10.64 -3.37
CA GLY A 692 -31.26 10.12 -2.36
C GLY A 692 -31.26 8.60 -2.18
N TYR A 693 -30.31 7.88 -2.77
CA TYR A 693 -30.18 6.44 -2.55
C TYR A 693 -29.51 6.13 -1.20
N ASP A 694 -29.97 5.09 -0.52
CA ASP A 694 -29.37 4.62 0.73
C ASP A 694 -28.12 3.75 0.49
N TYR A 695 -27.37 3.50 1.56
CA TYR A 695 -26.14 2.71 1.49
C TYR A 695 -26.33 1.26 1.03
N LYS A 696 -27.48 0.64 1.31
CA LYS A 696 -27.76 -0.74 0.89
C LYS A 696 -27.92 -0.81 -0.62
N TYR A 697 -28.70 0.13 -1.18
CA TYR A 697 -28.82 0.30 -2.62
C TYR A 697 -27.47 0.56 -3.26
N ILE A 698 -26.67 1.49 -2.71
CA ILE A 698 -25.34 1.81 -3.25
C ILE A 698 -24.46 0.55 -3.32
N LEU A 699 -24.41 -0.25 -2.26
CA LEU A 699 -23.62 -1.48 -2.24
C LEU A 699 -24.13 -2.51 -3.26
N GLN A 700 -25.45 -2.74 -3.32
CA GLN A 700 -26.06 -3.66 -4.28
C GLN A 700 -25.97 -3.18 -5.73
N TYR A 701 -25.82 -1.88 -5.93
CA TYR A 701 -25.61 -1.29 -7.24
C TYR A 701 -24.23 -1.65 -7.80
N TYR A 702 -23.18 -1.47 -7.00
CA TYR A 702 -21.78 -1.74 -7.38
C TYR A 702 -21.37 -3.22 -7.25
N TYR A 703 -21.94 -3.94 -6.29
CA TYR A 703 -21.68 -5.36 -6.09
C TYR A 703 -22.92 -6.17 -6.50
N LYS A 704 -22.85 -6.85 -7.65
CA LYS A 704 -24.03 -7.52 -8.22
C LYS A 704 -24.49 -8.72 -7.40
N ASP A 705 -25.81 -8.81 -7.25
CA ASP A 705 -26.53 -9.90 -6.58
C ASP A 705 -26.07 -10.16 -5.13
N VAL A 706 -25.51 -9.13 -4.47
CA VAL A 706 -25.14 -9.24 -3.06
C VAL A 706 -26.33 -8.99 -2.14
N THR A 707 -26.24 -9.60 -0.97
CA THR A 707 -27.11 -9.33 0.18
C THR A 707 -26.32 -8.55 1.22
N ILE A 708 -26.98 -7.58 1.87
CA ILE A 708 -26.40 -6.86 3.00
C ILE A 708 -27.05 -7.40 4.27
N GLY A 709 -26.25 -7.96 5.16
CA GLY A 709 -26.72 -8.61 6.38
C GLY A 709 -25.68 -8.56 7.49
N LYS A 710 -26.08 -8.96 8.70
CA LYS A 710 -25.17 -9.02 9.83
C LYS A 710 -24.22 -10.22 9.73
N ASP A 711 -22.98 -10.02 10.14
CA ASP A 711 -21.92 -11.04 10.22
C ASP A 711 -22.12 -12.09 11.33
#